data_AF-A0A2T2U5N3-F1
#
_entry.id   AF-A0A2T2U5N3-F1
#
_cell.length_a   1.000
_cell.length_b   1.000
_cell.length_c   1.000
_cell.angle_alpha   90.00
_cell.angle_beta   90.00
_cell.angle_gamma   90.00
#
_symmetry.space_group_name_H-M   'P 1'
#
loop_
_entity.id
_entity.type
_entity.pdbx_description
1 polymer ?
#
loop_
_entity_poly.entity_id
_entity_poly.type
_entity_poly.pdbx_seq_one_letter_code
_entity_poly.pdbx_strand_id
1 'polypeptide(L)'
;MQLDIEVRSDEEFPNAERPADEVIIVALSDNRGWERVLHQRDQSEGDLLEQLVGTIREHDPDVIEGHNIFKFDLDYLRTRCNLRDVPFAVGRDGSEPRAFSSSMRFAERTVDFPAVKIAGRHVIDTYFQVMAFDVFKRDLPGYSLKESARYFGFAPEGRTYVEGGDITRLWQEDPERLLEYATDDVRETERLARHLSGSDFYLSQMVPMPYGQAARTGPASKIEALFVREYLRQKQSFPRSAWGSQSTGGYTDIFVTGVLGPIAYADVESLYPSIMLNYDVQPEGDTLALFPRLLERLTELRFETKRAMKSAATDEERGELDARQSSYKILINCFDPETEIITVDGVKNIADVEVGDLVYSLNPETLEAEIKPVTDTKSQHYEGPMVEIKTSHIDYLVTPNHRFFTSKHTSGEHQPYTWETAKEMFQDGIRRRLPPLCSLPSADDSDQFSLAVKCDELGMEYKTGPRGIKEPRRQARWQPEAYDMNDWLALVGWFVSEGTLYKSKKKEYANGNVRGVSYRITICQKKKEERSAITELLDRMGISYHAASVNGISFCSKIIYKVLERECGNGSHDRRLPEWIFSLPKYRLAHLFEALMQGDDHANGEQYTTASDTLARQFVRLAKHLGRRAYPLCNDGWHRIKVNAVRGQSPTFKPRHRRKVNYEGMIHCVTVADNHTVLAGRNGKFNWCGQSFYGLLGFSLAVFNDFGEADRVTRIGQKLLRRMIGAIQEKGGRVVEADTDGVLFVPPEDARGEDAEIAFTQALTDDLPEGIRVGFDGRYRKMLSYKKKNYALLGYDDALKFKGSSLISRSNEAFGRRFTRRAVRLLLDEDVAGLHDLYMETRARIERHDWPEGARDFCRTESLKDTVEQYEQDVQNGKRPRAASYELAKRHAKRTGQPARKGDRISYYLTGQSANVTAFRNCKRAAEWDPADPDENTAYYLKRLDEFARKFEVFFDDADFRLVFSS
;
A
#
# COMPACT_ATOMS: atom_id res chain seq x y z
N MET A 1 26.53 25.17 0.62
CA MET A 1 26.85 25.60 -0.75
C MET A 1 26.07 24.71 -1.68
N GLN A 2 25.24 25.30 -2.52
CA GLN A 2 24.49 24.59 -3.55
C GLN A 2 25.36 24.49 -4.80
N LEU A 3 25.20 23.40 -5.55
CA LEU A 3 25.93 23.10 -6.78
C LEU A 3 24.96 22.50 -7.79
N ASP A 4 25.04 23.02 -9.02
CA ASP A 4 24.26 22.60 -10.19
C ASP A 4 25.12 22.78 -11.45
N ILE A 5 24.98 21.91 -12.47
CA ILE A 5 25.80 21.95 -13.69
C ILE A 5 24.97 21.92 -14.97
N GLU A 6 25.35 22.76 -15.93
CA GLU A 6 24.82 22.70 -17.30
C GLU A 6 25.86 22.08 -18.24
N VAL A 7 25.36 21.24 -19.15
CA VAL A 7 26.14 20.35 -19.99
C VAL A 7 25.62 20.46 -21.42
N ARG A 8 26.50 20.73 -22.38
CA ARG A 8 26.11 20.68 -23.80
C ARG A 8 25.98 19.22 -24.24
N SER A 9 25.04 18.94 -25.13
CA SER A 9 24.99 17.67 -25.86
C SER A 9 24.26 17.82 -27.19
N ASP A 10 24.66 17.02 -28.18
CA ASP A 10 24.01 16.95 -29.50
C ASP A 10 22.83 15.95 -29.54
N GLU A 11 22.40 15.45 -28.36
CA GLU A 11 21.54 14.27 -28.17
C GLU A 11 20.50 14.47 -27.05
N GLU A 12 19.44 13.66 -27.02
CA GLU A 12 18.25 13.83 -26.14
C GLU A 12 18.55 13.82 -24.62
N PHE A 13 19.73 13.34 -24.21
CA PHE A 13 20.23 13.40 -22.82
C PHE A 13 21.79 13.31 -22.80
N PRO A 14 22.51 14.06 -21.93
CA PRO A 14 23.97 14.05 -21.86
C PRO A 14 24.57 12.79 -21.22
N ASN A 15 25.82 12.47 -21.58
CA ASN A 15 26.61 11.36 -21.04
C ASN A 15 28.06 11.77 -20.82
N ALA A 16 28.53 11.74 -19.57
CA ALA A 16 29.86 12.18 -19.18
C ALA A 16 31.01 11.46 -19.90
N GLU A 17 30.80 10.23 -20.40
CA GLU A 17 31.80 9.49 -21.17
C GLU A 17 31.97 9.99 -22.62
N ARG A 18 31.02 10.75 -23.18
CA ARG A 18 31.13 11.30 -24.55
C ARG A 18 32.03 12.53 -24.54
N PRO A 19 33.15 12.58 -25.30
CA PRO A 19 34.05 13.72 -25.28
C PRO A 19 33.37 15.06 -25.61
N ALA A 20 32.41 15.04 -26.55
CA ALA A 20 31.66 16.21 -26.99
C ALA A 20 30.73 16.81 -25.91
N ASP A 21 30.26 16.01 -24.96
CA ASP A 21 29.35 16.44 -23.88
C ASP A 21 30.13 17.09 -22.73
N GLU A 22 30.62 18.30 -22.99
CA GLU A 22 31.41 19.08 -22.03
C GLU A 22 30.51 19.83 -21.03
N VAL A 23 30.96 19.92 -19.78
CA VAL A 23 30.38 20.86 -18.80
C VAL A 23 30.63 22.28 -19.30
N ILE A 24 29.57 23.06 -19.49
CA ILE A 24 29.63 24.41 -20.03
C ILE A 24 29.44 25.49 -18.96
N ILE A 25 28.68 25.18 -17.91
CA ILE A 25 28.44 26.06 -16.76
C ILE A 25 28.45 25.23 -15.48
N VAL A 26 29.02 25.77 -14.40
CA VAL A 26 28.81 25.29 -13.04
C VAL A 26 28.33 26.47 -12.19
N ALA A 27 27.10 26.38 -11.70
CA ALA A 27 26.52 27.36 -10.80
C ALA A 27 26.79 26.95 -9.34
N LEU A 28 27.16 27.93 -8.51
CA LEU A 28 27.40 27.75 -7.08
C LEU A 28 26.73 28.88 -6.30
N SER A 29 26.13 28.57 -5.15
CA SER A 29 25.65 29.56 -4.19
C SER A 29 25.86 29.12 -2.74
N ASP A 30 25.69 30.04 -1.78
CA ASP A 30 25.59 29.71 -0.36
C ASP A 30 24.37 30.37 0.32
N ASN A 31 24.08 29.96 1.56
CA ASN A 31 22.95 30.48 2.33
C ASN A 31 23.18 31.89 2.92
N ARG A 32 24.27 32.57 2.55
CA ARG A 32 24.68 33.90 3.00
C ARG A 32 24.62 34.93 1.86
N GLY A 33 24.23 34.52 0.66
CA GLY A 33 24.13 35.39 -0.53
C GLY A 33 25.42 35.49 -1.35
N TRP A 34 26.36 34.57 -1.17
CA TRP A 34 27.44 34.38 -2.14
C TRP A 34 26.91 33.56 -3.33
N GLU A 35 27.14 34.04 -4.54
CA GLU A 35 26.83 33.35 -5.80
C GLU A 35 28.07 33.42 -6.70
N ARG A 36 28.40 32.34 -7.39
CA ARG A 36 29.50 32.29 -8.37
C ARG A 36 29.15 31.31 -9.48
N VAL A 37 29.08 31.81 -10.69
CA VAL A 37 28.89 31.01 -11.89
C VAL A 37 30.23 30.90 -12.61
N LEU A 38 30.69 29.68 -12.85
CA LEU A 38 31.87 29.38 -13.64
C LEU A 38 31.41 28.88 -15.01
N HIS A 39 32.07 29.26 -16.11
CA HIS A 39 31.61 28.91 -17.45
C HIS A 39 32.74 28.70 -18.47
N GLN A 40 32.46 27.98 -19.55
CA GLN A 40 33.45 27.62 -20.58
C GLN A 40 33.75 28.74 -21.60
N ARG A 41 32.99 29.85 -21.63
CA ARG A 41 32.99 30.82 -22.76
C ARG A 41 34.39 31.31 -23.20
N ASP A 42 35.31 31.48 -22.25
CA ASP A 42 36.64 32.07 -22.45
C ASP A 42 37.80 31.12 -22.05
N GLN A 43 37.51 29.81 -21.84
CA GLN A 43 38.47 28.83 -21.29
C GLN A 43 38.14 27.38 -21.67
N SER A 44 39.01 26.41 -21.38
CA SER A 44 38.70 24.99 -21.63
C SER A 44 37.83 24.36 -20.54
N GLU A 45 37.28 23.16 -20.79
CA GLU A 45 36.63 22.36 -19.74
C GLU A 45 37.63 22.00 -18.61
N GLY A 46 38.92 21.82 -18.93
CA GLY A 46 39.95 21.57 -17.92
C GLY A 46 40.11 22.74 -16.95
N ASP A 47 40.29 23.96 -17.50
CA ASP A 47 40.41 25.19 -16.71
C ASP A 47 39.16 25.44 -15.85
N LEU A 48 37.98 25.16 -16.39
CA LEU A 48 36.69 25.25 -15.68
C LEU A 48 36.62 24.28 -14.49
N LEU A 49 37.06 23.03 -14.68
CA LEU A 49 37.08 22.02 -13.62
C LEU A 49 38.16 22.29 -12.57
N GLU A 50 39.33 22.78 -12.97
CA GLU A 50 40.36 23.25 -12.02
C GLU A 50 39.85 24.44 -11.19
N GLN A 51 39.17 25.41 -11.83
CA GLN A 51 38.55 26.53 -11.12
C GLN A 51 37.43 26.08 -10.18
N LEU A 52 36.66 25.04 -10.52
CA LEU A 52 35.68 24.46 -9.61
C LEU A 52 36.35 23.83 -8.38
N VAL A 53 37.36 22.99 -8.58
CA VAL A 53 38.12 22.36 -7.48
C VAL A 53 38.79 23.42 -6.60
N GLY A 54 39.38 24.45 -7.21
CA GLY A 54 39.93 25.61 -6.51
C GLY A 54 38.88 26.36 -5.70
N THR A 55 37.75 26.71 -6.31
CA THR A 55 36.64 27.44 -5.66
C THR A 55 36.07 26.68 -4.47
N ILE A 56 35.85 25.37 -4.58
CA ILE A 56 35.35 24.54 -3.47
C ILE A 56 36.37 24.45 -2.33
N ARG A 57 37.68 24.51 -2.63
CA ARG A 57 38.75 24.49 -1.62
C ARG A 57 38.98 25.86 -0.97
N GLU A 58 38.75 26.95 -1.70
CA GLU A 58 38.86 28.34 -1.24
C GLU A 58 37.66 28.76 -0.36
N HIS A 59 36.43 28.48 -0.82
CA HIS A 59 35.19 28.78 -0.10
C HIS A 59 34.93 27.79 1.06
N ASP A 60 35.58 26.63 1.05
CA ASP A 60 35.58 25.58 2.08
C ASP A 60 34.21 25.21 2.69
N PRO A 61 33.19 24.82 1.89
CA PRO A 61 31.85 24.54 2.40
C PRO A 61 31.78 23.28 3.27
N ASP A 62 31.11 23.37 4.42
CA ASP A 62 30.80 22.22 5.28
C ASP A 62 29.80 21.24 4.63
N VAL A 63 28.84 21.78 3.88
CA VAL A 63 27.79 21.03 3.19
C VAL A 63 27.73 21.44 1.72
N ILE A 64 27.80 20.44 0.84
CA ILE A 64 27.49 20.55 -0.59
C ILE A 64 26.07 20.00 -0.79
N GLU A 65 25.24 20.78 -1.46
CA GLU A 65 23.82 20.52 -1.64
C GLU A 65 23.47 20.62 -3.14
N GLY A 66 22.44 19.91 -3.58
CA GLY A 66 21.99 19.92 -4.97
C GLY A 66 20.65 19.22 -5.13
N HIS A 67 20.17 19.08 -6.37
CA HIS A 67 18.92 18.39 -6.67
C HIS A 67 19.17 17.23 -7.64
N ASN A 68 19.05 15.99 -7.16
CA ASN A 68 19.49 14.76 -7.84
C ASN A 68 21.04 14.64 -7.98
N ILE A 69 21.76 15.42 -7.17
CA ILE A 69 23.24 15.57 -7.12
C ILE A 69 24.03 14.26 -6.98
N PHE A 70 23.46 13.22 -6.37
CA PHE A 70 24.13 11.90 -6.35
C PHE A 70 24.03 11.15 -7.68
N LYS A 71 22.97 11.34 -8.45
CA LYS A 71 22.73 10.63 -9.72
C LYS A 71 23.26 11.36 -10.95
N PHE A 72 23.53 12.65 -10.82
CA PHE A 72 23.99 13.50 -11.91
C PHE A 72 25.31 14.18 -11.54
N ASP A 73 25.26 15.35 -10.92
CA ASP A 73 26.35 16.34 -10.88
C ASP A 73 27.67 15.78 -10.36
N LEU A 74 27.68 15.12 -9.19
CA LEU A 74 28.93 14.63 -8.60
C LEU A 74 29.52 13.42 -9.34
N ASP A 75 28.72 12.61 -10.03
CA ASP A 75 29.21 11.48 -10.84
C ASP A 75 29.65 11.95 -12.23
N TYR A 76 28.94 12.92 -12.80
CA TYR A 76 29.29 13.62 -14.02
C TYR A 76 30.63 14.35 -13.87
N LEU A 77 30.76 15.24 -12.89
CA LEU A 77 31.98 16.00 -12.59
C LEU A 77 33.18 15.07 -12.34
N ARG A 78 33.02 14.01 -11.55
CA ARG A 78 34.10 13.02 -11.33
C ARG A 78 34.56 12.36 -12.62
N THR A 79 33.62 12.03 -13.51
CA THR A 79 33.93 11.43 -14.81
C THR A 79 34.63 12.42 -15.75
N ARG A 80 34.17 13.68 -15.81
CA ARG A 80 34.81 14.73 -16.64
C ARG A 80 36.20 15.11 -16.15
N CYS A 81 36.38 15.25 -14.84
CA CYS A 81 37.69 15.46 -14.20
C CYS A 81 38.70 14.38 -14.63
N ASN A 82 38.32 13.09 -14.54
CA ASN A 82 39.14 11.97 -14.99
C ASN A 82 39.45 12.00 -16.51
N LEU A 83 38.52 12.49 -17.34
CA LEU A 83 38.72 12.63 -18.79
C LEU A 83 39.59 13.83 -19.20
N ARG A 84 39.89 14.74 -18.26
CA ARG A 84 40.72 15.94 -18.47
C ARG A 84 42.03 15.91 -17.67
N ASP A 85 42.35 14.78 -17.04
CA ASP A 85 43.48 14.60 -16.11
C ASP A 85 43.48 15.59 -14.92
N VAL A 86 42.32 16.18 -14.59
CA VAL A 86 42.12 17.09 -13.46
C VAL A 86 41.77 16.29 -12.20
N PRO A 87 42.57 16.29 -11.13
CA PRO A 87 42.22 15.58 -9.89
C PRO A 87 41.03 16.25 -9.21
N PHE A 88 39.94 15.53 -8.97
CA PHE A 88 38.74 16.08 -8.29
C PHE A 88 38.94 16.14 -6.76
N ALA A 89 40.04 16.73 -6.33
CA ALA A 89 40.58 16.75 -4.97
C ALA A 89 39.85 17.73 -4.03
N VAL A 90 38.52 17.64 -3.98
CA VAL A 90 37.63 18.55 -3.23
C VAL A 90 37.50 18.24 -1.73
N GLY A 91 38.09 17.14 -1.25
CA GLY A 91 38.20 16.83 0.18
C GLY A 91 39.04 17.87 0.94
N ARG A 92 38.69 18.13 2.21
CA ARG A 92 39.45 19.06 3.09
C ARG A 92 40.89 18.60 3.37
N ASP A 93 41.16 17.31 3.26
CA ASP A 93 42.49 16.69 3.33
C ASP A 93 43.19 16.60 1.95
N GLY A 94 42.55 17.10 0.89
CA GLY A 94 43.00 16.97 -0.49
C GLY A 94 42.69 15.63 -1.15
N SER A 95 41.91 14.74 -0.52
CA SER A 95 41.46 13.49 -1.15
C SER A 95 40.32 13.70 -2.15
N GLU A 96 40.19 12.74 -3.08
CA GLU A 96 39.09 12.66 -4.02
C GLU A 96 37.84 11.99 -3.38
N PRO A 97 36.62 12.38 -3.80
CA PRO A 97 35.39 11.78 -3.31
C PRO A 97 35.23 10.29 -3.63
N ARG A 98 34.97 9.50 -2.58
CA ARG A 98 34.68 8.07 -2.71
C ARG A 98 33.19 7.83 -2.92
N ALA A 99 32.83 7.32 -4.09
CA ALA A 99 31.49 6.81 -4.37
C ALA A 99 31.30 5.37 -3.86
N PHE A 100 30.06 5.00 -3.55
CA PHE A 100 29.62 3.64 -3.24
C PHE A 100 28.11 3.49 -3.53
N SER A 101 27.66 2.33 -3.99
CA SER A 101 26.22 2.09 -4.23
C SER A 101 25.42 2.17 -2.93
N SER A 102 24.23 2.76 -3.00
CA SER A 102 23.25 2.83 -1.91
C SER A 102 21.84 2.93 -2.49
N SER A 103 20.83 2.38 -1.79
CA SER A 103 19.43 2.52 -2.19
C SER A 103 18.55 3.09 -1.06
N MET A 104 17.65 4.00 -1.43
CA MET A 104 16.69 4.65 -0.54
C MET A 104 15.30 4.65 -1.20
N ARG A 105 14.22 4.63 -0.40
CA ARG A 105 12.87 4.43 -0.94
C ARG A 105 11.81 5.18 -0.17
N PHE A 106 10.87 5.72 -0.93
CA PHE A 106 9.87 6.70 -0.52
C PHE A 106 8.50 6.18 -0.94
N ALA A 107 7.66 5.77 0.02
CA ALA A 107 6.41 5.06 -0.22
C ALA A 107 6.60 3.93 -1.26
N GLU A 108 5.87 3.91 -2.38
CA GLU A 108 5.99 2.91 -3.45
C GLU A 108 7.28 2.92 -4.29
N ARG A 109 8.22 3.87 -4.07
CA ARG A 109 9.33 4.16 -5.00
C ARG A 109 10.73 3.92 -4.42
N THR A 110 11.42 2.87 -4.88
CA THR A 110 12.87 2.67 -4.63
C THR A 110 13.72 3.51 -5.60
N VAL A 111 14.85 4.02 -5.10
CA VAL A 111 15.79 4.91 -5.80
C VAL A 111 17.23 4.49 -5.46
N ASP A 112 17.90 3.89 -6.44
CA ASP A 112 19.28 3.40 -6.31
C ASP A 112 20.26 4.46 -6.83
N PHE A 113 21.32 4.81 -6.08
CA PHE A 113 22.23 5.93 -6.40
C PHE A 113 23.69 5.67 -5.95
N PRO A 114 24.70 6.29 -6.59
CA PRO A 114 26.06 6.27 -6.07
C PRO A 114 26.19 7.33 -4.96
N ALA A 115 26.10 6.90 -3.71
CA ALA A 115 26.33 7.74 -2.56
C ALA A 115 27.81 8.19 -2.54
N VAL A 116 28.04 9.49 -2.47
CA VAL A 116 29.38 10.09 -2.46
C VAL A 116 29.77 10.49 -1.03
N LYS A 117 30.99 10.13 -0.60
CA LYS A 117 31.63 10.63 0.62
C LYS A 117 32.83 11.50 0.25
N ILE A 118 32.78 12.75 0.68
CA ILE A 118 33.87 13.73 0.57
C ILE A 118 34.53 13.87 1.94
N ALA A 119 35.87 13.92 2.01
CA ALA A 119 36.56 14.09 3.28
C ALA A 119 36.32 15.48 3.87
N GLY A 120 35.88 15.53 5.12
CA GLY A 120 35.60 16.78 5.85
C GLY A 120 34.37 17.56 5.39
N ARG A 121 33.56 17.06 4.43
CA ARG A 121 32.33 17.71 3.95
C ARG A 121 31.12 16.78 4.02
N HIS A 122 29.94 17.35 3.96
CA HIS A 122 28.67 16.61 3.84
C HIS A 122 28.06 16.80 2.45
N VAL A 123 27.27 15.81 2.01
CA VAL A 123 26.52 15.87 0.76
C VAL A 123 25.05 15.55 1.06
N ILE A 124 24.17 16.46 0.66
CA ILE A 124 22.72 16.41 0.81
C ILE A 124 22.08 16.53 -0.57
N ASP A 125 21.01 15.77 -0.81
CA ASP A 125 20.29 15.76 -2.06
C ASP A 125 18.82 16.11 -1.80
N THR A 126 18.41 17.30 -2.25
CA THR A 126 17.07 17.84 -2.02
C THR A 126 15.99 17.01 -2.71
N TYR A 127 16.33 16.26 -3.76
CA TYR A 127 15.42 15.32 -4.42
C TYR A 127 14.94 14.22 -3.47
N PHE A 128 15.80 13.72 -2.58
CA PHE A 128 15.41 12.74 -1.55
C PHE A 128 14.49 13.37 -0.50
N GLN A 129 14.70 14.65 -0.18
CA GLN A 129 13.90 15.38 0.80
C GLN A 129 12.49 15.70 0.26
N VAL A 130 12.38 16.13 -1.00
CA VAL A 130 11.10 16.32 -1.69
C VAL A 130 10.32 15.00 -1.76
N MET A 131 10.98 13.89 -2.11
CA MET A 131 10.32 12.58 -2.11
C MET A 131 9.88 12.15 -0.69
N ALA A 132 10.70 12.38 0.34
CA ALA A 132 10.34 12.08 1.73
C ALA A 132 9.14 12.91 2.22
N PHE A 133 9.05 14.18 1.81
CA PHE A 133 7.90 15.04 2.06
C PHE A 133 6.62 14.52 1.37
N ASP A 134 6.70 14.13 0.09
CA ASP A 134 5.52 13.65 -0.64
C ASP A 134 4.97 12.31 -0.11
N VAL A 135 5.78 11.45 0.54
CA VAL A 135 5.29 10.23 1.21
C VAL A 135 4.07 10.53 2.08
N PHE A 136 4.08 11.67 2.78
CA PHE A 136 3.01 12.10 3.68
C PHE A 136 1.96 12.99 3.01
N LYS A 137 2.37 13.86 2.08
CA LYS A 137 1.48 14.85 1.46
C LYS A 137 0.66 14.30 0.30
N ARG A 138 1.25 13.44 -0.53
CA ARG A 138 0.64 12.76 -1.69
C ARG A 138 -0.03 13.70 -2.71
N ASP A 139 0.51 14.91 -2.85
CA ASP A 139 -0.11 16.01 -3.62
C ASP A 139 0.90 16.79 -4.50
N LEU A 140 2.18 16.38 -4.53
CA LEU A 140 3.15 16.93 -5.49
C LEU A 140 2.86 16.40 -6.91
N PRO A 141 2.89 17.26 -7.96
CA PRO A 141 2.66 16.82 -9.34
C PRO A 141 3.84 16.01 -9.91
N GLY A 142 5.04 16.29 -9.42
CA GLY A 142 6.29 15.67 -9.84
C GLY A 142 7.38 15.88 -8.81
N TYR A 143 8.63 15.63 -9.22
CA TYR A 143 9.80 15.62 -8.32
C TYR A 143 11.01 16.30 -8.93
N SER A 144 10.86 17.08 -10.01
CA SER A 144 11.95 17.92 -10.50
C SER A 144 12.11 19.19 -9.64
N LEU A 145 13.29 19.81 -9.72
CA LEU A 145 13.61 21.08 -9.04
C LEU A 145 12.53 22.13 -9.32
N LYS A 146 12.28 22.42 -10.60
CA LYS A 146 11.28 23.39 -11.10
C LYS A 146 9.85 23.08 -10.65
N GLU A 147 9.42 21.81 -10.64
CA GLU A 147 8.08 21.43 -10.13
C GLU A 147 7.96 21.63 -8.62
N SER A 148 9.03 21.29 -7.88
CA SER A 148 9.09 21.41 -6.43
C SER A 148 9.12 22.88 -6.01
N ALA A 149 9.97 23.68 -6.64
CA ALA A 149 10.08 25.12 -6.38
C ALA A 149 8.77 25.85 -6.64
N ARG A 150 8.05 25.53 -7.73
CA ARG A 150 6.69 26.06 -7.95
C ARG A 150 5.69 25.60 -6.89
N TYR A 151 5.70 24.33 -6.51
CA TYR A 151 4.78 23.79 -5.48
C TYR A 151 4.96 24.49 -4.11
N PHE A 152 6.19 24.81 -3.73
CA PHE A 152 6.50 25.51 -2.49
C PHE A 152 6.46 27.06 -2.60
N GLY A 153 6.21 27.63 -3.79
CA GLY A 153 6.25 29.08 -4.01
C GLY A 153 7.66 29.68 -3.97
N PHE A 154 8.70 28.88 -4.21
CA PHE A 154 10.11 29.27 -4.17
C PHE A 154 10.67 29.76 -5.50
N ALA A 155 10.00 29.50 -6.62
CA ALA A 155 10.37 30.05 -7.93
C ALA A 155 10.08 31.58 -7.97
N PRO A 156 11.03 32.44 -8.40
CA PRO A 156 10.80 33.89 -8.50
C PRO A 156 9.80 34.25 -9.62
N GLU A 157 9.14 35.41 -9.51
CA GLU A 157 8.14 35.87 -10.50
C GLU A 157 8.70 36.01 -11.92
N GLY A 158 10.00 36.32 -12.05
CA GLY A 158 10.72 36.41 -13.31
C GLY A 158 11.56 35.17 -13.68
N ARG A 159 11.33 34.01 -13.06
CA ARG A 159 12.12 32.79 -13.26
C ARG A 159 12.31 32.45 -14.74
N THR A 160 13.56 32.46 -15.21
CA THR A 160 13.90 32.01 -16.56
C THR A 160 13.66 30.50 -16.68
N TYR A 161 13.00 30.07 -17.77
CA TYR A 161 12.82 28.66 -18.09
C TYR A 161 13.55 28.28 -19.38
N VAL A 162 14.23 27.14 -19.32
CA VAL A 162 14.91 26.44 -20.40
C VAL A 162 14.47 24.97 -20.37
N GLU A 163 14.21 24.42 -21.56
CA GLU A 163 13.98 22.99 -21.81
C GLU A 163 15.29 22.32 -22.20
N GLY A 164 15.49 21.05 -21.80
CA GLY A 164 16.81 20.39 -21.90
C GLY A 164 17.41 20.34 -23.31
N GLY A 165 16.57 20.21 -24.34
CA GLY A 165 17.03 20.19 -25.74
C GLY A 165 17.51 21.56 -26.27
N ASP A 166 17.23 22.66 -25.57
CA ASP A 166 17.65 24.01 -25.96
C ASP A 166 18.99 24.43 -25.34
N ILE A 167 19.53 23.70 -24.34
CA ILE A 167 20.76 24.08 -23.61
C ILE A 167 21.93 24.34 -24.57
N THR A 168 22.23 23.38 -25.45
CA THR A 168 23.32 23.48 -26.44
C THR A 168 23.13 24.63 -27.43
N ARG A 169 21.88 24.96 -27.76
CA ARG A 169 21.52 26.05 -28.68
C ARG A 169 21.64 27.40 -28.00
N LEU A 170 21.08 27.57 -26.80
CA LEU A 170 21.20 28.79 -26.02
C LEU A 170 22.65 29.08 -25.65
N TRP A 171 23.47 28.07 -25.37
CA TRP A 171 24.92 28.30 -25.15
C TRP A 171 25.64 28.93 -26.36
N GLN A 172 25.11 28.79 -27.57
CA GLN A 172 25.64 29.42 -28.79
C GLN A 172 24.93 30.74 -29.13
N GLU A 173 23.61 30.81 -28.95
CA GLU A 173 22.75 31.93 -29.39
C GLU A 173 22.54 33.01 -28.31
N ASP A 174 22.37 32.60 -27.05
CA ASP A 174 21.95 33.43 -25.91
C ASP A 174 22.49 32.83 -24.57
N PRO A 175 23.82 32.88 -24.35
CA PRO A 175 24.43 32.27 -23.17
C PRO A 175 24.14 33.06 -21.88
N GLU A 176 23.77 34.34 -21.98
CA GLU A 176 23.44 35.18 -20.82
C GLU A 176 22.17 34.68 -20.14
N ARG A 177 21.11 34.38 -20.91
CA ARG A 177 19.91 33.72 -20.40
C ARG A 177 20.18 32.34 -19.80
N LEU A 178 21.14 31.58 -20.34
CA LEU A 178 21.50 30.27 -19.79
C LEU A 178 22.26 30.38 -18.44
N LEU A 179 23.08 31.42 -18.29
CA LEU A 179 23.75 31.73 -17.02
C LEU A 179 22.75 32.19 -15.95
N GLU A 180 21.77 33.05 -16.29
CA GLU A 180 20.66 33.40 -15.39
C GLU A 180 19.88 32.15 -14.95
N TYR A 181 19.53 31.31 -15.93
CA TYR A 181 18.78 30.08 -15.72
C TYR A 181 19.46 29.13 -14.70
N ALA A 182 20.77 28.87 -14.84
CA ALA A 182 21.53 28.05 -13.90
C ALA A 182 21.72 28.72 -12.52
N THR A 183 21.82 30.05 -12.49
CA THR A 183 21.87 30.81 -11.21
C THR A 183 20.57 30.64 -10.43
N ASP A 184 19.43 30.63 -11.11
CA ASP A 184 18.13 30.39 -10.49
C ASP A 184 17.94 28.94 -10.00
N ASP A 185 18.50 27.92 -10.64
CA ASP A 185 18.40 26.53 -10.16
C ASP A 185 19.20 26.30 -8.84
N VAL A 186 20.36 26.94 -8.64
CA VAL A 186 21.02 26.91 -7.31
C VAL A 186 20.25 27.71 -6.25
N ARG A 187 19.55 28.80 -6.62
CA ARG A 187 18.65 29.53 -5.70
C ARG A 187 17.40 28.73 -5.33
N GLU A 188 16.78 28.03 -6.27
CA GLU A 188 15.65 27.12 -6.01
C GLU A 188 16.10 25.95 -5.12
N THR A 189 17.29 25.41 -5.37
CA THR A 189 17.91 24.37 -4.54
C THR A 189 18.17 24.85 -3.11
N GLU A 190 18.68 26.08 -2.93
CA GLU A 190 18.92 26.67 -1.60
C GLU A 190 17.61 26.74 -0.80
N ARG A 191 16.53 27.21 -1.44
CA ARG A 191 15.21 27.34 -0.81
C ARG A 191 14.61 25.97 -0.46
N LEU A 192 14.73 24.98 -1.34
CA LEU A 192 14.32 23.59 -1.06
C LEU A 192 15.11 22.98 0.10
N ALA A 193 16.44 23.13 0.10
CA ALA A 193 17.29 22.65 1.18
C ALA A 193 16.93 23.35 2.50
N ARG A 194 16.87 24.68 2.53
CA ARG A 194 16.48 25.48 3.70
C ARG A 194 15.14 25.04 4.29
N HIS A 195 14.16 24.70 3.44
CA HIS A 195 12.84 24.26 3.87
C HIS A 195 12.79 22.80 4.38
N LEU A 196 13.47 21.86 3.71
CA LEU A 196 13.28 20.42 3.94
C LEU A 196 14.43 19.75 4.74
N SER A 197 15.62 20.35 4.79
CA SER A 197 16.80 19.82 5.49
C SER A 197 16.70 19.81 7.00
N GLY A 198 15.93 20.74 7.59
CA GLY A 198 16.02 21.08 9.01
C GLY A 198 15.91 19.87 9.94
N SER A 199 14.95 18.98 9.71
CA SER A 199 14.71 17.83 10.61
C SER A 199 15.88 16.84 10.67
N ASP A 200 16.55 16.55 9.55
CA ASP A 200 17.75 15.69 9.53
C ASP A 200 19.00 16.43 10.02
N PHE A 201 19.06 17.76 9.87
CA PHE A 201 20.12 18.58 10.46
C PHE A 201 20.06 18.54 12.00
N TYR A 202 18.91 18.84 12.60
CA TYR A 202 18.75 18.75 14.07
C TYR A 202 18.87 17.31 14.59
N LEU A 203 18.46 16.28 13.83
CA LEU A 203 18.77 14.88 14.18
C LEU A 203 20.28 14.67 14.37
N SER A 204 21.12 15.22 13.50
CA SER A 204 22.59 15.04 13.56
C SER A 204 23.27 15.73 14.75
N GLN A 205 22.60 16.70 15.38
CA GLN A 205 23.05 17.31 16.63
C GLN A 205 22.77 16.40 17.85
N MET A 206 21.84 15.43 17.70
CA MET A 206 21.38 14.54 18.77
C MET A 206 22.02 13.15 18.68
N VAL A 207 21.93 12.51 17.51
CA VAL A 207 22.46 11.15 17.29
C VAL A 207 23.93 11.22 16.91
N PRO A 208 24.77 10.22 17.27
CA PRO A 208 26.19 10.21 16.89
C PRO A 208 26.38 9.77 15.43
N MET A 209 25.79 10.52 14.49
CA MET A 209 25.92 10.35 13.05
C MET A 209 26.08 11.72 12.38
N PRO A 210 27.07 11.92 11.48
CA PRO A 210 27.21 13.19 10.75
C PRO A 210 25.99 13.46 9.87
N TYR A 211 25.71 14.73 9.57
CA TYR A 211 24.46 15.18 8.94
C TYR A 211 24.08 14.42 7.66
N GLY A 212 25.02 14.29 6.70
CA GLY A 212 24.77 13.52 5.46
C GLY A 212 24.51 12.02 5.68
N GLN A 213 24.97 11.44 6.79
CA GLN A 213 24.62 10.07 7.18
C GLN A 213 23.24 10.04 7.86
N ALA A 214 22.93 11.00 8.74
CA ALA A 214 21.62 11.11 9.38
C ALA A 214 20.50 11.19 8.32
N ALA A 215 20.64 12.05 7.31
CA ALA A 215 19.67 12.21 6.21
C ALA A 215 19.38 10.93 5.41
N ARG A 216 20.28 9.93 5.42
CA ARG A 216 20.12 8.67 4.69
C ARG A 216 19.89 7.45 5.59
N THR A 217 19.95 7.61 6.92
CA THR A 217 19.87 6.47 7.85
C THR A 217 18.46 6.23 8.36
N GLY A 218 18.04 4.96 8.34
CA GLY A 218 16.73 4.53 8.79
C GLY A 218 16.49 4.76 10.30
N PRO A 219 15.23 4.87 10.74
CA PRO A 219 14.91 5.32 12.08
C PRO A 219 15.46 4.47 13.22
N ALA A 220 15.34 3.14 13.16
CA ALA A 220 15.73 2.24 14.26
C ALA A 220 17.22 2.37 14.63
N SER A 221 18.09 2.49 13.63
CA SER A 221 19.55 2.66 13.81
C SER A 221 19.93 4.04 14.38
N LYS A 222 19.11 5.08 14.16
CA LYS A 222 19.30 6.41 14.75
C LYS A 222 19.15 6.35 16.29
N ILE A 223 18.19 5.57 16.83
CA ILE A 223 18.04 5.38 18.28
C ILE A 223 19.14 4.47 18.83
N GLU A 224 19.40 3.33 18.18
CA GLU A 224 20.42 2.37 18.63
C GLU A 224 21.79 3.04 18.83
N ALA A 225 22.18 3.96 17.95
CA ALA A 225 23.43 4.70 18.07
C ALA A 225 23.51 5.57 19.34
N LEU A 226 22.39 6.09 19.86
CA LEU A 226 22.33 6.78 21.16
C LEU A 226 22.63 5.82 22.32
N PHE A 227 21.99 4.64 22.31
CA PHE A 227 22.18 3.61 23.34
C PHE A 227 23.63 3.10 23.32
N VAL A 228 24.15 2.73 22.15
CA VAL A 228 25.53 2.23 21.99
C VAL A 228 26.56 3.25 22.48
N ARG A 229 26.38 4.55 22.17
CA ARG A 229 27.24 5.63 22.68
C ARG A 229 27.27 5.65 24.21
N GLU A 230 26.11 5.55 24.86
CA GLU A 230 26.00 5.67 26.31
C GLU A 230 26.46 4.40 27.05
N TYR A 231 26.15 3.21 26.52
CA TYR A 231 26.69 1.94 27.01
C TYR A 231 28.22 1.93 26.96
N LEU A 232 28.81 2.35 25.83
CA LEU A 232 30.27 2.48 25.70
C LEU A 232 30.85 3.54 26.66
N ARG A 233 30.16 4.68 26.87
CA ARG A 233 30.57 5.71 27.84
C ARG A 233 30.61 5.17 29.27
N GLN A 234 29.63 4.36 29.66
CA GLN A 234 29.59 3.68 30.96
C GLN A 234 30.43 2.40 31.03
N LYS A 235 31.13 2.04 29.94
CA LYS A 235 31.95 0.81 29.79
C LYS A 235 31.16 -0.49 30.04
N GLN A 236 29.86 -0.46 29.77
CA GLN A 236 28.97 -1.62 29.89
C GLN A 236 28.87 -2.37 28.56
N SER A 237 28.71 -3.69 28.64
CA SER A 237 28.29 -4.48 27.48
C SER A 237 26.81 -4.21 27.19
N PHE A 238 26.51 -3.80 25.97
CA PHE A 238 25.14 -3.84 25.45
C PHE A 238 24.64 -5.30 25.38
N PRO A 239 23.31 -5.54 25.45
CA PRO A 239 22.73 -6.88 25.39
C PRO A 239 22.98 -7.55 24.02
N ARG A 240 22.51 -8.77 23.85
CA ARG A 240 22.30 -9.33 22.50
C ARG A 240 20.88 -9.00 22.07
N SER A 241 20.71 -8.60 20.81
CA SER A 241 19.40 -8.47 20.17
C SER A 241 18.54 -9.70 20.48
N ALA A 242 17.42 -9.50 21.17
CA ALA A 242 16.41 -10.52 21.35
C ALA A 242 15.76 -10.85 20.01
N TRP A 243 14.95 -11.90 19.95
CA TRP A 243 14.22 -12.29 18.75
C TRP A 243 12.84 -12.83 19.15
N GLY A 244 11.83 -12.77 18.28
CA GLY A 244 10.49 -13.28 18.56
C GLY A 244 9.30 -12.43 18.09
N SER A 245 8.09 -13.03 18.10
CA SER A 245 6.75 -12.41 18.02
C SER A 245 6.32 -11.57 19.21
N GLN A 246 4.99 -11.41 19.40
CA GLN A 246 4.32 -10.56 20.37
C GLN A 246 2.76 -10.77 20.33
N SER A 247 1.94 -9.85 20.85
CA SER A 247 0.47 -9.89 21.06
C SER A 247 -0.41 -8.67 20.59
N THR A 248 -0.50 -7.43 21.14
CA THR A 248 -1.68 -6.52 20.84
C THR A 248 -1.92 -5.78 19.47
N GLY A 249 -2.05 -4.44 19.39
CA GLY A 249 -2.46 -3.63 18.21
C GLY A 249 -3.26 -2.33 18.54
N GLY A 250 -3.32 -1.34 17.64
CA GLY A 250 -4.11 -0.08 17.76
C GLY A 250 -5.64 -0.25 17.55
N TYR A 251 -6.42 0.82 17.31
CA TYR A 251 -7.90 0.73 17.15
C TYR A 251 -8.47 1.74 16.12
N THR A 252 -9.45 1.31 15.30
CA THR A 252 -10.06 2.13 14.23
C THR A 252 -11.48 1.74 13.85
N ASP A 253 -12.37 2.73 13.68
CA ASP A 253 -13.75 2.52 13.25
C ASP A 253 -14.33 3.68 12.41
N ILE A 254 -15.42 3.40 11.70
CA ILE A 254 -16.26 4.42 11.05
C ILE A 254 -17.68 4.30 11.61
N PHE A 255 -18.24 5.42 12.03
CA PHE A 255 -19.53 5.53 12.72
C PHE A 255 -20.57 6.23 11.84
N VAL A 256 -20.15 7.10 10.92
CA VAL A 256 -21.05 7.71 9.91
C VAL A 256 -20.34 7.89 8.56
N THR A 257 -21.05 7.61 7.48
CA THR A 257 -20.67 7.89 6.08
C THR A 257 -21.54 9.04 5.55
N GLY A 258 -20.99 9.89 4.68
CA GLY A 258 -21.71 11.03 4.07
C GLY A 258 -20.99 12.37 4.26
N VAL A 259 -21.72 13.46 4.02
CA VAL A 259 -21.27 14.84 4.32
C VAL A 259 -21.74 15.22 5.73
N LEU A 260 -20.83 15.63 6.60
CA LEU A 260 -21.11 16.04 7.98
C LEU A 260 -20.37 17.33 8.34
N GLY A 261 -20.92 18.17 9.21
CA GLY A 261 -20.27 19.39 9.71
C GLY A 261 -21.05 20.07 10.85
N PRO A 262 -20.38 20.87 11.71
CA PRO A 262 -18.93 21.01 11.84
C PRO A 262 -18.28 19.72 12.38
N ILE A 263 -16.97 19.57 12.24
CA ILE A 263 -16.21 18.40 12.71
C ILE A 263 -15.01 18.87 13.52
N ALA A 264 -14.86 18.32 14.72
CA ALA A 264 -13.65 18.41 15.55
C ALA A 264 -12.85 17.11 15.48
N TYR A 265 -11.53 17.21 15.68
CA TYR A 265 -10.61 16.09 15.74
C TYR A 265 -9.85 16.08 17.07
N ALA A 266 -10.14 15.07 17.90
CA ALA A 266 -9.48 14.80 19.17
C ALA A 266 -8.37 13.75 18.96
N ASP A 267 -7.12 14.08 19.25
CA ASP A 267 -5.95 13.17 19.21
C ASP A 267 -5.47 12.86 20.62
N VAL A 268 -5.07 11.62 20.92
CA VAL A 268 -4.39 11.33 22.20
C VAL A 268 -2.92 11.67 22.05
N GLU A 269 -2.49 12.78 22.68
CA GLU A 269 -1.19 13.42 22.41
C GLU A 269 -0.03 12.42 22.45
N SER A 270 0.46 12.03 21.26
CA SER A 270 1.58 11.07 21.11
C SER A 270 1.31 9.72 21.80
N LEU A 271 0.12 9.14 21.55
CA LEU A 271 -0.40 7.90 22.17
C LEU A 271 0.66 6.89 22.62
N TYR A 272 1.43 6.29 21.71
CA TYR A 272 2.37 5.22 22.07
C TYR A 272 3.55 5.68 22.95
N PRO A 273 4.28 6.79 22.67
CA PRO A 273 5.18 7.42 23.64
C PRO A 273 4.55 7.70 25.00
N SER A 274 3.37 8.31 25.04
CA SER A 274 2.68 8.67 26.29
C SER A 274 2.28 7.43 27.11
N ILE A 275 1.94 6.32 26.46
CA ILE A 275 1.73 5.04 27.13
C ILE A 275 3.04 4.44 27.63
N MET A 276 4.10 4.49 26.82
CA MET A 276 5.39 3.91 27.20
C MET A 276 5.98 4.57 28.45
N LEU A 277 5.70 5.87 28.66
CA LEU A 277 6.08 6.61 29.85
C LEU A 277 5.14 6.38 31.03
N ASN A 278 3.82 6.62 30.89
CA ASN A 278 2.87 6.53 32.00
C ASN A 278 2.61 5.10 32.52
N TYR A 279 3.19 4.08 31.87
CA TYR A 279 3.07 2.68 32.28
C TYR A 279 4.42 1.95 32.36
N ASP A 280 5.55 2.65 32.52
CA ASP A 280 6.87 2.06 32.74
C ASP A 280 7.24 0.96 31.70
N VAL A 281 7.21 1.30 30.41
CA VAL A 281 7.51 0.36 29.32
C VAL A 281 8.96 0.50 28.87
N GLN A 282 9.78 -0.52 29.08
CA GLN A 282 11.19 -0.54 28.71
C GLN A 282 11.66 -1.96 28.37
N PRO A 283 12.63 -2.15 27.45
CA PRO A 283 13.10 -3.47 27.09
C PRO A 283 13.98 -4.08 28.18
N GLU A 284 13.76 -5.35 28.53
CA GLU A 284 14.52 -6.08 29.57
C GLU A 284 16.06 -6.03 29.33
N GLY A 285 16.49 -6.00 28.07
CA GLY A 285 17.91 -5.90 27.71
C GLY A 285 18.57 -4.55 28.01
N ASP A 286 17.79 -3.48 28.24
CA ASP A 286 18.30 -2.14 28.58
C ASP A 286 18.55 -1.99 30.09
N THR A 287 19.58 -2.71 30.54
CA THR A 287 20.13 -2.68 31.90
C THR A 287 20.57 -1.30 32.42
N LEU A 288 20.59 -0.25 31.59
CA LEU A 288 20.88 1.14 31.97
C LEU A 288 19.63 2.05 31.99
N ALA A 289 18.44 1.50 31.71
CA ALA A 289 17.17 2.22 31.61
C ALA A 289 17.25 3.48 30.72
N LEU A 290 17.98 3.38 29.61
CA LEU A 290 18.11 4.45 28.62
C LEU A 290 16.84 4.63 27.79
N PHE A 291 16.05 3.58 27.57
CA PHE A 291 14.81 3.60 26.80
C PHE A 291 13.76 4.53 27.40
N PRO A 292 13.34 4.39 28.67
CA PRO A 292 12.37 5.33 29.25
C PRO A 292 12.98 6.72 29.32
N ARG A 293 14.24 6.86 29.76
CA ARG A 293 14.90 8.17 29.94
C ARG A 293 15.15 8.94 28.64
N LEU A 294 15.47 8.25 27.54
CA LEU A 294 15.58 8.86 26.21
C LEU A 294 14.20 9.14 25.64
N LEU A 295 13.23 8.24 25.77
CA LEU A 295 11.87 8.47 25.31
C LEU A 295 11.23 9.66 26.03
N GLU A 296 11.41 9.73 27.35
CA GLU A 296 11.01 10.83 28.23
C GLU A 296 11.65 12.12 27.75
N ARG A 297 12.99 12.20 27.70
CA ARG A 297 13.66 13.45 27.32
C ARG A 297 13.37 13.87 25.87
N LEU A 298 13.20 12.94 24.93
CA LEU A 298 12.78 13.25 23.55
C LEU A 298 11.33 13.74 23.49
N THR A 299 10.46 13.24 24.36
CA THR A 299 9.06 13.66 24.48
C THR A 299 8.94 15.02 25.18
N GLU A 300 9.68 15.23 26.27
CA GLU A 300 9.85 16.53 26.93
C GLU A 300 10.35 17.59 25.95
N LEU A 301 11.50 17.36 25.30
CA LEU A 301 12.07 18.28 24.32
C LEU A 301 11.07 18.62 23.21
N ARG A 302 10.28 17.64 22.75
CA ARG A 302 9.23 17.86 21.75
C ARG A 302 8.06 18.69 22.28
N PHE A 303 7.69 18.56 23.56
CA PHE A 303 6.68 19.42 24.21
C PHE A 303 7.22 20.82 24.54
N GLU A 304 8.44 20.95 25.04
CA GLU A 304 9.17 22.22 25.23
C GLU A 304 9.21 23.00 23.90
N THR A 305 9.64 22.34 22.83
CA THR A 305 9.69 22.89 21.47
C THR A 305 8.30 23.29 20.97
N LYS A 306 7.28 22.42 21.09
CA LYS A 306 5.89 22.76 20.72
C LYS A 306 5.32 23.96 21.51
N ARG A 307 5.74 24.18 22.76
CA ARG A 307 5.35 25.36 23.54
C ARG A 307 6.06 26.61 23.02
N ALA A 308 7.37 26.53 22.81
CA ALA A 308 8.16 27.63 22.23
C ALA A 308 7.61 28.07 20.85
N MET A 309 7.18 27.14 19.99
CA MET A 309 6.55 27.45 18.69
C MET A 309 5.30 28.35 18.79
N LYS A 310 4.53 28.23 19.89
CA LYS A 310 3.33 29.05 20.13
C LYS A 310 3.66 30.46 20.62
N SER A 311 4.83 30.64 21.23
CA SER A 311 5.36 31.95 21.66
C SER A 311 6.39 32.55 20.70
N ALA A 312 6.74 31.84 19.61
CA ALA A 312 7.76 32.26 18.66
C ALA A 312 7.37 33.55 17.94
N ALA A 313 8.25 34.56 18.07
CA ALA A 313 8.03 35.92 17.60
C ALA A 313 8.28 36.10 16.09
N THR A 314 9.02 35.17 15.47
CA THR A 314 9.27 35.17 14.02
C THR A 314 8.93 33.80 13.40
N ASP A 315 8.64 33.81 12.09
CA ASP A 315 8.39 32.57 11.35
C ASP A 315 9.68 31.74 11.15
N GLU A 316 10.85 32.38 11.19
CA GLU A 316 12.16 31.71 11.18
C GLU A 316 12.40 30.92 12.48
N GLU A 317 12.14 31.54 13.64
CA GLU A 317 12.16 30.87 14.95
C GLU A 317 11.16 29.70 14.97
N ARG A 318 9.94 29.91 14.47
CA ARG A 318 8.92 28.86 14.37
C ARG A 318 9.34 27.71 13.44
N GLY A 319 10.06 28.00 12.36
CA GLY A 319 10.59 27.03 11.42
C GLY A 319 11.73 26.17 11.99
N GLU A 320 12.70 26.78 12.68
CA GLU A 320 13.72 26.04 13.45
C GLU A 320 13.05 25.09 14.45
N LEU A 321 12.07 25.59 15.20
CA LEU A 321 11.39 24.81 16.21
C LEU A 321 10.53 23.67 15.61
N ASP A 322 9.86 23.85 14.46
CA ASP A 322 9.16 22.73 13.82
C ASP A 322 10.12 21.65 13.29
N ALA A 323 11.28 22.06 12.76
CA ALA A 323 12.32 21.15 12.32
C ALA A 323 12.88 20.31 13.49
N ARG A 324 13.09 20.92 14.66
CA ARG A 324 13.41 20.21 15.92
C ARG A 324 12.25 19.31 16.37
N GLN A 325 11.01 19.80 16.36
CA GLN A 325 9.80 19.03 16.72
C GLN A 325 9.64 17.77 15.86
N SER A 326 10.04 17.85 14.58
CA SER A 326 10.02 16.76 13.61
C SER A 326 11.19 15.79 13.76
N SER A 327 12.39 16.25 14.16
CA SER A 327 13.54 15.37 14.42
C SER A 327 13.22 14.35 15.52
N TYR A 328 12.61 14.79 16.63
CA TYR A 328 12.14 13.93 17.72
C TYR A 328 11.10 12.89 17.27
N LYS A 329 10.31 13.18 16.23
CA LYS A 329 9.19 12.34 15.74
C LYS A 329 9.64 11.17 14.84
N ILE A 330 10.79 11.26 14.16
CA ILE A 330 11.15 10.38 13.01
C ILE A 330 11.38 8.89 13.34
N LEU A 331 11.56 8.53 14.61
CA LEU A 331 12.26 7.32 15.06
C LEU A 331 11.45 5.95 15.00
N ILE A 332 10.85 5.51 13.84
CA ILE A 332 9.64 4.59 13.77
C ILE A 332 9.56 3.11 13.16
N ASN A 333 9.71 2.72 11.84
CA ASN A 333 8.87 1.61 11.19
C ASN A 333 9.48 0.15 10.86
N CYS A 334 8.68 -0.84 10.32
CA CYS A 334 9.09 -2.23 9.78
C CYS A 334 8.32 -2.88 8.54
N PHE A 335 7.73 -4.13 8.63
CA PHE A 335 7.96 -5.42 7.84
C PHE A 335 7.69 -5.49 6.29
N ASP A 336 7.30 -6.59 5.55
CA ASP A 336 7.50 -6.93 4.06
C ASP A 336 6.32 -6.80 3.01
N PRO A 337 6.46 -7.02 1.66
CA PRO A 337 5.39 -6.77 0.62
C PRO A 337 4.80 -7.91 -0.22
N GLU A 338 5.59 -8.88 -0.74
CA GLU A 338 5.03 -9.86 -1.69
C GLU A 338 4.14 -10.89 -0.97
N THR A 339 4.14 -10.81 0.36
CA THR A 339 3.25 -11.50 1.28
C THR A 339 1.78 -11.18 1.01
N GLU A 340 1.00 -12.24 0.90
CA GLU A 340 -0.45 -12.28 0.90
C GLU A 340 -0.95 -12.57 2.32
N ILE A 341 -2.12 -12.05 2.70
CA ILE A 341 -2.76 -12.26 4.00
C ILE A 341 -4.17 -12.78 3.78
N ILE A 342 -4.57 -13.80 4.55
CA ILE A 342 -5.96 -14.24 4.60
C ILE A 342 -6.74 -13.32 5.55
N THR A 343 -7.59 -12.48 4.97
CA THR A 343 -8.62 -11.69 5.65
C THR A 343 -9.93 -12.49 5.72
N VAL A 344 -10.88 -12.03 6.55
CA VAL A 344 -12.23 -12.60 6.62
C VAL A 344 -12.94 -12.47 5.26
N ASP A 345 -12.67 -11.40 4.51
CA ASP A 345 -13.25 -11.10 3.19
C ASP A 345 -12.48 -11.71 2.00
N GLY A 346 -11.37 -12.43 2.22
CA GLY A 346 -10.61 -13.04 1.13
C GLY A 346 -9.10 -13.11 1.36
N VAL A 347 -8.34 -13.17 0.27
CA VAL A 347 -6.88 -13.04 0.30
C VAL A 347 -6.53 -11.67 -0.26
N LYS A 348 -5.87 -10.82 0.54
CA LYS A 348 -5.32 -9.53 0.12
C LYS A 348 -3.80 -9.60 0.02
N ASN A 349 -3.16 -8.73 -0.77
CA ASN A 349 -1.73 -8.48 -0.63
C ASN A 349 -1.48 -7.55 0.57
N ILE A 350 -0.38 -7.72 1.29
CA ILE A 350 -0.04 -6.91 2.48
C ILE A 350 0.12 -5.40 2.20
N ALA A 351 0.37 -5.00 0.95
CA ALA A 351 0.34 -3.59 0.53
C ALA A 351 -1.08 -3.02 0.37
N ASP A 352 -2.05 -3.89 0.10
CA ASP A 352 -3.49 -3.59 -0.06
C ASP A 352 -4.28 -3.89 1.23
N VAL A 353 -3.61 -4.32 2.30
CA VAL A 353 -4.21 -4.50 3.62
C VAL A 353 -4.33 -3.14 4.29
N GLU A 354 -5.57 -2.72 4.53
CA GLU A 354 -5.90 -1.47 5.19
C GLU A 354 -6.13 -1.67 6.69
N VAL A 355 -5.88 -0.63 7.47
CA VAL A 355 -6.23 -0.62 8.89
C VAL A 355 -7.74 -0.66 9.04
N GLY A 356 -8.24 -1.62 9.82
CA GLY A 356 -9.66 -2.00 9.90
C GLY A 356 -9.97 -3.36 9.27
N ASP A 357 -9.08 -3.91 8.42
CA ASP A 357 -9.28 -5.22 7.80
C ASP A 357 -9.34 -6.34 8.85
N LEU A 358 -10.39 -7.15 8.83
CA LEU A 358 -10.49 -8.32 9.70
C LEU A 358 -9.59 -9.43 9.16
N VAL A 359 -8.58 -9.83 9.93
CA VAL A 359 -7.66 -10.92 9.60
C VAL A 359 -7.74 -12.05 10.61
N TYR A 360 -7.35 -13.23 10.18
CA TYR A 360 -7.15 -14.34 11.11
C TYR A 360 -5.83 -14.16 11.85
N SER A 361 -5.90 -14.29 13.18
CA SER A 361 -4.79 -14.12 14.09
C SER A 361 -4.81 -15.25 15.14
N LEU A 362 -3.69 -15.94 15.30
CA LEU A 362 -3.51 -17.06 16.21
C LEU A 362 -3.12 -16.57 17.60
N ASN A 363 -3.94 -16.88 18.59
CA ASN A 363 -3.64 -16.68 20.00
C ASN A 363 -2.43 -17.54 20.42
N PRO A 364 -1.31 -16.96 20.88
CA PRO A 364 -0.11 -17.72 21.22
C PRO A 364 -0.26 -18.64 22.45
N GLU A 365 -1.22 -18.36 23.33
CA GLU A 365 -1.46 -19.14 24.56
C GLU A 365 -2.34 -20.37 24.29
N THR A 366 -3.42 -20.20 23.51
CA THR A 366 -4.40 -21.27 23.23
C THR A 366 -4.10 -22.08 21.97
N LEU A 367 -3.31 -21.52 21.04
CA LEU A 367 -3.14 -22.00 19.65
C LEU A 367 -4.45 -22.04 18.84
N GLU A 368 -5.48 -21.31 19.27
CA GLU A 368 -6.73 -21.15 18.52
C GLU A 368 -6.67 -19.90 17.63
N ALA A 369 -7.44 -19.93 16.54
CA ALA A 369 -7.54 -18.81 15.61
C ALA A 369 -8.69 -17.89 16.04
N GLU A 370 -8.41 -16.60 16.12
CA GLU A 370 -9.35 -15.53 16.42
C GLU A 370 -9.44 -14.60 15.19
N ILE A 371 -10.57 -13.91 15.02
CA ILE A 371 -10.69 -12.81 14.06
C ILE A 371 -10.31 -11.52 14.77
N LYS A 372 -9.38 -10.77 14.18
CA LYS A 372 -8.81 -9.55 14.74
C LYS A 372 -8.68 -8.48 13.66
N PRO A 373 -9.02 -7.21 13.92
CA PRO A 373 -8.71 -6.14 12.97
C PRO A 373 -7.20 -5.94 12.84
N VAL A 374 -6.77 -5.56 11.64
CA VAL A 374 -5.54 -4.80 11.41
C VAL A 374 -5.74 -3.39 11.97
N THR A 375 -4.69 -2.81 12.53
CA THR A 375 -4.79 -1.70 13.51
C THR A 375 -3.83 -0.53 13.25
N ASP A 376 -2.80 -0.80 12.46
CA ASP A 376 -1.74 0.11 12.05
C ASP A 376 -1.04 -0.56 10.85
N THR A 377 -0.81 0.18 9.76
CA THR A 377 -0.07 -0.32 8.58
C THR A 377 0.96 0.71 8.14
N LYS A 378 2.17 0.24 7.83
CA LYS A 378 3.37 1.06 7.62
C LYS A 378 4.16 0.55 6.43
N SER A 379 4.99 1.38 5.80
CA SER A 379 5.87 0.93 4.71
C SER A 379 7.13 1.79 4.62
N GLN A 380 8.32 1.18 4.61
CA GLN A 380 9.64 1.87 4.60
C GLN A 380 10.70 1.08 3.83
N HIS A 381 11.86 1.62 3.44
CA HIS A 381 12.87 0.81 2.71
C HIS A 381 13.41 -0.38 3.51
N TYR A 382 13.81 -1.40 2.74
CA TYR A 382 14.82 -2.35 3.17
C TYR A 382 15.72 -2.68 1.97
N GLU A 383 16.97 -2.26 2.07
CA GLU A 383 18.08 -2.84 1.31
C GLU A 383 18.84 -3.73 2.30
N GLY A 384 18.95 -5.03 2.02
CA GLY A 384 19.63 -5.94 2.92
C GLY A 384 19.27 -7.42 2.75
N PRO A 385 19.84 -8.30 3.58
CA PRO A 385 19.54 -9.71 3.53
C PRO A 385 18.17 -10.01 4.14
N MET A 386 17.25 -10.60 3.37
CA MET A 386 16.03 -11.20 3.87
C MET A 386 16.19 -12.72 4.00
N VAL A 387 15.29 -13.35 4.74
CA VAL A 387 15.26 -14.81 4.93
C VAL A 387 14.05 -15.36 4.21
N GLU A 388 14.30 -16.17 3.20
CA GLU A 388 13.29 -17.01 2.56
C GLU A 388 13.10 -18.29 3.39
N ILE A 389 11.84 -18.64 3.67
CA ILE A 389 11.47 -19.92 4.31
C ILE A 389 10.45 -20.61 3.40
N LYS A 390 10.91 -21.58 2.61
CA LYS A 390 10.15 -22.14 1.49
C LYS A 390 10.02 -23.66 1.60
N THR A 391 8.79 -24.15 1.52
CA THR A 391 8.45 -25.57 1.48
C THR A 391 7.33 -25.82 0.45
N SER A 392 6.80 -27.05 0.43
CA SER A 392 5.52 -27.37 -0.22
C SER A 392 4.35 -26.54 0.33
N HIS A 393 4.32 -26.24 1.63
CA HIS A 393 3.11 -25.72 2.32
C HIS A 393 3.29 -24.33 2.95
N ILE A 394 4.49 -23.76 2.88
CA ILE A 394 4.90 -22.49 3.47
C ILE A 394 5.75 -21.75 2.43
N ASP A 395 5.56 -20.45 2.28
CA ASP A 395 6.46 -19.60 1.48
C ASP A 395 6.50 -18.20 2.09
N TYR A 396 7.64 -17.85 2.68
CA TYR A 396 7.92 -16.54 3.26
C TYR A 396 9.17 -15.95 2.63
N LEU A 397 9.21 -14.63 2.49
CA LEU A 397 10.44 -13.86 2.28
C LEU A 397 10.35 -12.62 3.15
N VAL A 398 11.08 -12.59 4.26
CA VAL A 398 10.86 -11.61 5.33
C VAL A 398 12.19 -11.03 5.83
N THR A 399 12.18 -9.88 6.52
CA THR A 399 13.40 -9.33 7.13
C THR A 399 13.99 -10.34 8.14
N PRO A 400 15.31 -10.31 8.44
CA PRO A 400 15.90 -11.23 9.42
C PRO A 400 15.21 -11.17 10.78
N ASN A 401 14.61 -10.00 11.05
CA ASN A 401 13.94 -9.61 12.28
C ASN A 401 12.48 -9.98 12.31
N HIS A 402 11.92 -10.35 11.17
CA HIS A 402 10.56 -10.82 11.12
C HIS A 402 10.46 -12.23 11.71
N ARG A 403 9.28 -12.56 12.18
CA ARG A 403 9.15 -13.01 13.56
C ARG A 403 7.98 -13.94 13.73
N PHE A 404 8.29 -15.17 14.17
CA PHE A 404 7.47 -16.36 14.00
C PHE A 404 7.36 -17.13 15.31
N PHE A 405 6.21 -17.72 15.56
CA PHE A 405 6.03 -18.64 16.68
C PHE A 405 6.51 -20.01 16.21
N THR A 406 7.48 -20.64 16.89
CA THR A 406 8.02 -21.94 16.46
C THR A 406 8.38 -22.88 17.61
N SER A 407 8.23 -24.17 17.35
CA SER A 407 8.67 -25.26 18.23
C SER A 407 9.93 -25.90 17.64
N LYS A 408 11.06 -25.85 18.37
CA LYS A 408 12.32 -26.51 18.00
C LYS A 408 12.22 -28.03 18.15
N HIS A 409 12.97 -28.77 17.34
CA HIS A 409 13.13 -30.21 17.44
C HIS A 409 14.54 -30.58 17.90
N THR A 410 14.70 -30.85 19.19
CA THR A 410 15.98 -31.11 19.87
C THR A 410 15.89 -32.39 20.69
N SER A 411 16.99 -33.12 20.82
CA SER A 411 17.07 -34.38 21.59
C SER A 411 16.07 -35.48 21.19
N GLY A 412 15.50 -35.41 19.99
CA GLY A 412 14.49 -36.35 19.48
C GLY A 412 13.04 -35.88 19.62
N GLU A 413 12.79 -34.81 20.38
CA GLU A 413 11.45 -34.34 20.73
C GLU A 413 11.18 -32.90 20.28
N HIS A 414 9.92 -32.49 20.39
CA HIS A 414 9.49 -31.12 20.11
C HIS A 414 9.36 -30.31 21.39
N GLN A 415 10.11 -29.21 21.45
CA GLN A 415 10.03 -28.23 22.54
C GLN A 415 8.72 -27.44 22.45
N PRO A 416 8.29 -26.73 23.53
CA PRO A 416 7.18 -25.79 23.49
C PRO A 416 7.30 -24.78 22.34
N TYR A 417 6.19 -24.14 21.97
CA TYR A 417 6.26 -23.00 21.05
C TYR A 417 6.89 -21.82 21.78
N THR A 418 7.96 -21.30 21.19
CA THR A 418 8.62 -20.08 21.62
C THR A 418 8.60 -19.09 20.47
N TRP A 419 8.64 -17.81 20.81
CA TRP A 419 8.81 -16.77 19.83
C TRP A 419 10.27 -16.72 19.34
N GLU A 420 10.46 -16.87 18.03
CA GLU A 420 11.76 -16.81 17.35
C GLU A 420 11.70 -15.89 16.13
N THR A 421 12.82 -15.73 15.42
CA THR A 421 12.90 -14.95 14.19
C THR A 421 13.57 -15.66 13.03
N ALA A 422 13.33 -15.12 11.84
CA ALA A 422 13.91 -15.59 10.61
C ALA A 422 15.45 -15.73 10.68
N LYS A 423 16.18 -14.85 11.38
CA LYS A 423 17.65 -14.97 11.50
C LYS A 423 18.09 -16.12 12.38
N GLU A 424 17.54 -16.29 13.58
CA GLU A 424 17.85 -17.46 14.43
C GLU A 424 17.41 -18.76 13.76
N MET A 425 16.20 -18.72 13.19
CA MET A 425 15.61 -19.80 12.43
C MET A 425 16.54 -20.17 11.29
N PHE A 426 17.19 -19.22 10.60
CA PHE A 426 18.20 -19.51 9.58
C PHE A 426 19.50 -20.07 10.16
N GLN A 427 20.04 -19.46 11.22
CA GLN A 427 21.40 -19.66 11.73
C GLN A 427 21.66 -21.00 12.43
N ASP A 428 20.72 -21.56 13.21
CA ASP A 428 20.96 -22.84 13.89
C ASP A 428 20.62 -24.06 13.00
N GLY A 429 21.25 -25.22 13.25
CA GLY A 429 21.01 -26.45 12.48
C GLY A 429 19.63 -27.11 12.68
N ILE A 430 18.70 -26.46 13.40
CA ILE A 430 17.58 -27.15 14.06
C ILE A 430 16.31 -27.13 13.20
N ARG A 431 15.68 -28.30 13.07
CA ARG A 431 14.34 -28.48 12.49
C ARG A 431 13.29 -27.78 13.37
N ARG A 432 12.30 -27.12 12.78
CA ARG A 432 11.20 -26.47 13.51
C ARG A 432 9.82 -26.86 13.01
N ARG A 433 8.82 -26.68 13.87
CA ARG A 433 7.39 -26.63 13.56
C ARG A 433 6.90 -25.19 13.67
N LEU A 434 6.11 -24.74 12.71
CA LEU A 434 5.14 -23.65 12.92
C LEU A 434 3.89 -24.22 13.63
N PRO A 435 3.04 -23.38 14.24
CA PRO A 435 1.77 -23.79 14.84
C PRO A 435 0.92 -24.64 13.89
N PRO A 436 0.07 -25.52 14.44
CA PRO A 436 -0.92 -26.22 13.62
C PRO A 436 -1.84 -25.19 12.93
N LEU A 437 -2.39 -25.58 11.77
CA LEU A 437 -3.57 -24.89 11.26
C LEU A 437 -4.76 -25.40 12.06
N CYS A 438 -5.19 -24.63 13.04
CA CYS A 438 -6.49 -24.75 13.69
C CYS A 438 -7.61 -24.36 12.70
N SER A 439 -8.86 -24.69 13.04
CA SER A 439 -10.01 -24.22 12.28
C SER A 439 -10.20 -22.73 12.51
N LEU A 440 -10.44 -21.97 11.43
CA LEU A 440 -10.70 -20.54 11.53
C LEU A 440 -12.12 -20.32 12.11
N PRO A 441 -12.31 -19.27 12.93
CA PRO A 441 -13.61 -18.97 13.54
C PRO A 441 -14.57 -18.36 12.51
N SER A 442 -15.85 -18.40 12.88
CA SER A 442 -17.02 -18.14 12.03
C SER A 442 -17.96 -17.15 12.69
N ALA A 443 -18.64 -16.32 11.89
CA ALA A 443 -19.56 -15.29 12.37
C ALA A 443 -21.06 -15.67 12.23
N ASP A 444 -21.39 -16.69 11.43
CA ASP A 444 -22.77 -17.03 11.08
C ASP A 444 -23.10 -18.50 11.40
N ASP A 445 -23.96 -18.73 12.40
CA ASP A 445 -24.47 -20.06 12.77
C ASP A 445 -25.94 -20.27 12.34
N SER A 446 -26.38 -19.66 11.22
CA SER A 446 -27.72 -19.88 10.61
C SER A 446 -27.94 -21.31 10.09
N ASP A 447 -28.78 -22.09 10.76
CA ASP A 447 -29.06 -23.51 10.44
C ASP A 447 -29.69 -23.73 9.06
N GLN A 448 -30.29 -22.68 8.48
CA GLN A 448 -31.04 -22.73 7.24
C GLN A 448 -30.58 -21.70 6.20
N PHE A 449 -30.54 -22.12 4.94
CA PHE A 449 -30.38 -21.24 3.78
C PHE A 449 -31.76 -20.75 3.29
N SER A 450 -32.05 -19.46 3.44
CA SER A 450 -33.31 -18.87 2.97
C SER A 450 -33.31 -18.64 1.45
N LEU A 451 -34.07 -19.46 0.74
CA LEU A 451 -34.29 -19.33 -0.71
C LEU A 451 -35.15 -18.10 -1.03
N ALA A 452 -36.07 -17.71 -0.14
CA ALA A 452 -36.90 -16.52 -0.29
C ALA A 452 -36.06 -15.23 -0.23
N VAL A 453 -35.26 -15.04 0.82
CA VAL A 453 -34.37 -13.86 0.96
C VAL A 453 -33.39 -13.78 -0.21
N LYS A 454 -32.83 -14.92 -0.65
CA LYS A 454 -31.98 -14.96 -1.85
C LYS A 454 -32.73 -14.67 -3.17
N CYS A 455 -34.06 -14.80 -3.23
CA CYS A 455 -34.82 -14.31 -4.37
C CYS A 455 -34.98 -12.78 -4.34
N ASP A 456 -35.24 -12.20 -3.18
CA ASP A 456 -35.38 -10.76 -3.00
C ASP A 456 -34.06 -10.03 -3.32
N GLU A 457 -32.93 -10.49 -2.75
CA GLU A 457 -31.58 -10.00 -3.06
C GLU A 457 -31.25 -10.03 -4.56
N LEU A 458 -31.79 -10.99 -5.29
CA LEU A 458 -31.53 -11.19 -6.72
C LEU A 458 -32.59 -10.56 -7.64
N GLY A 459 -33.52 -9.78 -7.09
CA GLY A 459 -34.60 -9.12 -7.84
C GLY A 459 -35.49 -10.12 -8.60
N MET A 460 -35.76 -11.28 -7.99
CA MET A 460 -36.45 -12.39 -8.65
C MET A 460 -37.93 -12.46 -8.26
N GLU A 461 -38.84 -12.24 -9.21
CA GLU A 461 -40.26 -12.48 -8.99
C GLU A 461 -40.56 -13.93 -8.55
N TYR A 462 -41.30 -14.09 -7.45
CA TYR A 462 -41.90 -15.34 -7.00
C TYR A 462 -43.31 -15.11 -6.40
N LYS A 463 -43.93 -16.18 -5.93
CA LYS A 463 -45.18 -16.19 -5.16
C LYS A 463 -45.01 -17.09 -3.95
N THR A 464 -45.37 -16.60 -2.77
CA THR A 464 -45.43 -17.33 -1.49
C THR A 464 -46.70 -18.18 -1.39
N GLY A 465 -46.76 -19.05 -0.39
CA GLY A 465 -47.95 -19.81 -0.04
C GLY A 465 -47.67 -20.99 0.91
N PRO A 466 -48.68 -21.80 1.28
CA PRO A 466 -48.54 -22.86 2.30
C PRO A 466 -47.62 -24.04 1.96
N ARG A 467 -46.84 -23.96 0.88
CA ARG A 467 -45.79 -24.92 0.48
C ARG A 467 -44.50 -24.22 0.08
N GLY A 468 -44.33 -22.99 0.55
CA GLY A 468 -43.22 -22.09 0.28
C GLY A 468 -43.35 -21.30 -1.02
N ILE A 469 -42.23 -21.10 -1.73
CA ILE A 469 -42.14 -20.20 -2.88
C ILE A 469 -42.19 -20.91 -4.24
N LYS A 470 -42.60 -20.18 -5.29
CA LYS A 470 -42.51 -20.60 -6.70
C LYS A 470 -42.49 -19.44 -7.68
N GLU A 471 -42.11 -19.71 -8.93
CA GLU A 471 -42.24 -18.72 -10.02
C GLU A 471 -43.71 -18.24 -10.18
N PRO A 472 -43.97 -17.02 -10.70
CA PRO A 472 -45.33 -16.50 -10.95
C PRO A 472 -46.20 -17.31 -11.93
N ARG A 473 -45.63 -18.36 -12.56
CA ARG A 473 -46.25 -19.22 -13.58
C ARG A 473 -47.16 -20.30 -12.96
N ARG A 474 -48.34 -20.52 -13.54
CA ARG A 474 -49.34 -21.50 -13.04
C ARG A 474 -48.82 -22.94 -12.90
N GLN A 475 -47.89 -23.36 -13.77
CA GLN A 475 -47.31 -24.71 -13.78
C GLN A 475 -46.01 -24.86 -12.96
N ALA A 476 -45.53 -23.80 -12.30
CA ALA A 476 -44.32 -23.89 -11.47
C ALA A 476 -44.56 -24.74 -10.22
N ARG A 477 -43.57 -25.58 -9.88
CA ARG A 477 -43.58 -26.36 -8.63
C ARG A 477 -43.29 -25.43 -7.44
N TRP A 478 -43.92 -25.74 -6.31
CA TRP A 478 -43.57 -25.15 -5.01
C TRP A 478 -42.22 -25.71 -4.55
N GLN A 479 -41.45 -24.87 -3.85
CA GLN A 479 -40.21 -25.22 -3.15
C GLN A 479 -40.28 -24.67 -1.73
N PRO A 480 -39.59 -25.28 -0.75
CA PRO A 480 -39.40 -24.68 0.58
C PRO A 480 -38.90 -23.23 0.50
N GLU A 481 -39.29 -22.41 1.48
CA GLU A 481 -38.81 -21.01 1.58
C GLU A 481 -37.37 -20.96 2.08
N ALA A 482 -36.94 -22.00 2.80
CA ALA A 482 -35.56 -22.25 3.22
C ALA A 482 -35.22 -23.76 3.13
N TYR A 483 -33.93 -24.05 3.03
CA TYR A 483 -33.36 -25.41 3.08
C TYR A 483 -32.46 -25.56 4.31
N ASP A 484 -32.22 -26.78 4.80
CA ASP A 484 -31.11 -27.06 5.72
C ASP A 484 -29.79 -26.59 5.10
N MET A 485 -28.96 -25.90 5.90
CA MET A 485 -27.71 -25.30 5.42
C MET A 485 -26.69 -26.35 4.97
N ASN A 486 -26.63 -27.53 5.61
CA ASN A 486 -25.69 -28.59 5.27
C ASN A 486 -26.05 -29.25 3.94
N ASP A 487 -27.33 -29.54 3.74
CA ASP A 487 -27.85 -30.06 2.47
C ASP A 487 -27.71 -29.02 1.33
N TRP A 488 -27.97 -27.74 1.59
CA TRP A 488 -27.71 -26.68 0.61
C TRP A 488 -26.21 -26.56 0.25
N LEU A 489 -25.32 -26.61 1.23
CA LEU A 489 -23.86 -26.58 1.01
C LEU A 489 -23.37 -27.82 0.25
N ALA A 490 -23.93 -29.00 0.53
CA ALA A 490 -23.64 -30.21 -0.25
C ALA A 490 -24.11 -30.05 -1.71
N LEU A 491 -25.30 -29.49 -1.94
CA LEU A 491 -25.80 -29.21 -3.29
C LEU A 491 -24.90 -28.21 -4.04
N VAL A 492 -24.42 -27.17 -3.37
CA VAL A 492 -23.44 -26.23 -3.93
C VAL A 492 -22.14 -26.95 -4.29
N GLY A 493 -21.60 -27.81 -3.42
CA GLY A 493 -20.37 -28.57 -3.68
C GLY A 493 -20.47 -29.50 -4.88
N TRP A 494 -21.56 -30.28 -4.97
CA TRP A 494 -21.86 -31.13 -6.13
C TRP A 494 -22.10 -30.34 -7.41
N PHE A 495 -22.71 -29.14 -7.34
CA PHE A 495 -22.91 -28.29 -8.50
C PHE A 495 -21.63 -27.61 -8.99
N VAL A 496 -20.77 -27.15 -8.07
CA VAL A 496 -19.53 -26.45 -8.40
C VAL A 496 -18.48 -27.41 -8.98
N SER A 497 -18.48 -28.67 -8.55
CA SER A 497 -17.65 -29.72 -9.15
C SER A 497 -18.22 -30.22 -10.50
N GLU A 498 -19.41 -30.85 -10.47
CA GLU A 498 -19.93 -31.67 -11.56
C GLU A 498 -21.28 -31.18 -12.14
N GLY A 499 -21.70 -29.97 -11.77
CA GLY A 499 -22.93 -29.35 -12.24
C GLY A 499 -22.83 -28.73 -13.64
N THR A 500 -23.98 -28.62 -14.31
CA THR A 500 -24.19 -27.82 -15.53
C THR A 500 -25.57 -27.19 -15.51
N LEU A 501 -25.68 -25.96 -16.04
CA LEU A 501 -26.95 -25.23 -16.18
C LEU A 501 -27.36 -25.16 -17.66
N TYR A 502 -28.56 -25.63 -17.96
CA TYR A 502 -29.17 -25.59 -19.29
C TYR A 502 -30.51 -24.84 -19.30
N LYS A 503 -30.61 -23.83 -20.16
CA LYS A 503 -31.80 -22.98 -20.38
C LYS A 503 -32.32 -23.16 -21.80
N SER A 504 -33.56 -23.62 -21.96
CA SER A 504 -34.13 -23.84 -23.30
C SER A 504 -34.57 -22.52 -23.95
N LYS A 505 -34.46 -22.39 -25.28
CA LYS A 505 -35.05 -21.25 -26.00
C LYS A 505 -36.59 -21.33 -25.94
N LYS A 506 -37.27 -20.16 -25.98
CA LYS A 506 -38.73 -20.08 -26.25
C LYS A 506 -38.97 -20.68 -27.65
N LYS A 507 -40.05 -21.47 -27.82
CA LYS A 507 -40.47 -21.95 -29.14
C LYS A 507 -41.96 -21.74 -29.33
N GLU A 508 -42.33 -20.88 -30.29
CA GLU A 508 -43.68 -20.85 -30.87
C GLU A 508 -43.90 -22.11 -31.72
N TYR A 509 -45.11 -22.68 -31.68
CA TYR A 509 -45.58 -23.71 -32.59
C TYR A 509 -46.58 -23.10 -33.60
N ALA A 510 -46.70 -23.69 -34.78
CA ALA A 510 -47.57 -23.20 -35.86
C ALA A 510 -49.07 -23.15 -35.52
N ASN A 511 -49.49 -23.79 -34.42
CA ASN A 511 -50.85 -23.73 -33.88
C ASN A 511 -51.02 -22.66 -32.77
N GLY A 512 -50.15 -21.65 -32.72
CA GLY A 512 -50.18 -20.55 -31.75
C GLY A 512 -49.69 -20.91 -30.33
N ASN A 513 -49.41 -22.19 -30.03
CA ASN A 513 -48.95 -22.58 -28.71
C ASN A 513 -47.48 -22.17 -28.46
N VAL A 514 -47.21 -21.67 -27.25
CA VAL A 514 -45.87 -21.24 -26.83
C VAL A 514 -45.27 -22.24 -25.86
N ARG A 515 -44.15 -22.87 -26.24
CA ARG A 515 -43.31 -23.60 -25.28
C ARG A 515 -42.57 -22.61 -24.39
N GLY A 516 -42.90 -22.62 -23.11
CA GLY A 516 -42.18 -21.86 -22.09
C GLY A 516 -40.72 -22.26 -21.94
N VAL A 517 -39.89 -21.31 -21.50
CA VAL A 517 -38.48 -21.53 -21.17
C VAL A 517 -38.36 -22.44 -19.94
N SER A 518 -37.70 -23.59 -20.13
CA SER A 518 -37.30 -24.50 -19.07
C SER A 518 -35.88 -24.17 -18.59
N TYR A 519 -35.67 -24.36 -17.28
CA TYR A 519 -34.41 -24.16 -16.58
C TYR A 519 -34.05 -25.48 -15.89
N ARG A 520 -32.98 -26.12 -16.35
CA ARG A 520 -32.53 -27.44 -15.89
C ARG A 520 -31.15 -27.31 -15.25
N ILE A 521 -31.01 -27.92 -14.08
CA ILE A 521 -29.74 -28.20 -13.42
C ILE A 521 -29.46 -29.69 -13.66
N THR A 522 -28.23 -30.04 -14.02
CA THR A 522 -27.77 -31.43 -14.17
C THR A 522 -26.45 -31.60 -13.43
N ILE A 523 -26.33 -32.65 -12.63
CA ILE A 523 -25.09 -33.03 -11.94
C ILE A 523 -24.66 -34.41 -12.47
N CYS A 524 -23.40 -34.56 -12.86
CA CYS A 524 -22.88 -35.75 -13.53
C CYS A 524 -21.83 -36.47 -12.68
N GLN A 525 -22.06 -37.73 -12.27
CA GLN A 525 -21.02 -38.50 -11.55
C GLN A 525 -20.94 -39.94 -12.06
N LYS A 526 -19.72 -40.49 -12.14
CA LYS A 526 -19.39 -41.82 -12.66
C LYS A 526 -19.57 -42.93 -11.61
N LYS A 527 -19.20 -42.69 -10.35
CA LYS A 527 -19.38 -43.67 -9.27
C LYS A 527 -20.87 -43.78 -8.91
N LYS A 528 -21.31 -44.97 -8.51
CA LYS A 528 -22.72 -45.24 -8.22
C LYS A 528 -23.12 -44.71 -6.85
N GLU A 529 -22.19 -44.80 -5.91
CA GLU A 529 -22.30 -44.47 -4.50
C GLU A 529 -22.48 -42.95 -4.32
N GLU A 530 -21.69 -42.16 -5.05
CA GLU A 530 -21.80 -40.70 -5.10
C GLU A 530 -23.09 -40.25 -5.81
N ARG A 531 -23.53 -40.95 -6.87
CA ARG A 531 -24.86 -40.72 -7.45
C ARG A 531 -25.99 -40.99 -6.45
N SER A 532 -25.89 -42.06 -5.65
CA SER A 532 -26.85 -42.34 -4.57
C SER A 532 -26.88 -41.20 -3.55
N ALA A 533 -25.73 -40.70 -3.10
CA ALA A 533 -25.65 -39.55 -2.19
C ALA A 533 -26.30 -38.28 -2.77
N ILE A 534 -26.11 -38.00 -4.08
CA ILE A 534 -26.78 -36.88 -4.77
C ILE A 534 -28.30 -37.09 -4.82
N THR A 535 -28.80 -38.31 -5.10
CA THR A 535 -30.25 -38.57 -5.10
C THR A 535 -30.87 -38.46 -3.71
N GLU A 536 -30.23 -39.02 -2.69
CA GLU A 536 -30.69 -38.97 -1.29
C GLU A 536 -30.71 -37.53 -0.75
N LEU A 537 -29.74 -36.70 -1.15
CA LEU A 537 -29.72 -35.27 -0.89
C LEU A 537 -30.92 -34.56 -1.52
N LEU A 538 -31.17 -34.78 -2.81
CA LEU A 538 -32.30 -34.13 -3.49
C LEU A 538 -33.66 -34.58 -2.94
N ASP A 539 -33.79 -35.84 -2.50
CA ASP A 539 -34.98 -36.33 -1.80
C ASP A 539 -35.19 -35.67 -0.44
N ARG A 540 -34.14 -35.48 0.39
CA ARG A 540 -34.23 -34.72 1.65
C ARG A 540 -34.66 -33.27 1.42
N MET A 541 -34.11 -32.63 0.39
CA MET A 541 -34.49 -31.26 -0.02
C MET A 541 -35.88 -31.19 -0.69
N GLY A 542 -36.57 -32.31 -0.92
CA GLY A 542 -37.86 -32.36 -1.62
C GLY A 542 -37.79 -31.98 -3.12
N ILE A 543 -36.59 -31.97 -3.71
CA ILE A 543 -36.33 -31.55 -5.08
C ILE A 543 -36.52 -32.74 -6.02
N SER A 544 -37.67 -32.81 -6.70
CA SER A 544 -37.94 -33.90 -7.64
C SER A 544 -36.99 -33.90 -8.83
N TYR A 545 -36.21 -34.96 -8.98
CA TYR A 545 -35.24 -35.18 -10.06
C TYR A 545 -35.67 -36.29 -11.04
N HIS A 546 -34.84 -36.52 -12.06
CA HIS A 546 -34.91 -37.65 -12.99
C HIS A 546 -33.50 -37.98 -13.49
N ALA A 547 -33.25 -39.23 -13.89
CA ALA A 547 -32.07 -39.58 -14.65
C ALA A 547 -32.16 -38.96 -16.06
N ALA A 548 -31.18 -38.14 -16.43
CA ALA A 548 -31.04 -37.56 -17.77
C ALA A 548 -30.00 -38.30 -18.63
N SER A 549 -29.11 -39.07 -17.99
CA SER A 549 -28.23 -40.06 -18.63
C SER A 549 -27.86 -41.14 -17.60
N VAL A 550 -27.03 -42.12 -17.99
CA VAL A 550 -26.49 -43.16 -17.08
C VAL A 550 -25.74 -42.55 -15.89
N ASN A 551 -25.10 -41.39 -16.08
CA ASN A 551 -24.29 -40.70 -15.07
C ASN A 551 -24.91 -39.38 -14.56
N GLY A 552 -25.93 -38.85 -15.25
CA GLY A 552 -26.45 -37.49 -15.04
C GLY A 552 -27.81 -37.47 -14.34
N ILE A 553 -27.87 -36.82 -13.18
CA ILE A 553 -29.10 -36.56 -12.41
C ILE A 553 -29.55 -35.14 -12.72
N SER A 554 -30.81 -34.94 -13.13
CA SER A 554 -31.34 -33.62 -13.46
C SER A 554 -32.61 -33.26 -12.69
N PHE A 555 -32.72 -31.99 -12.31
CA PHE A 555 -33.95 -31.38 -11.82
C PHE A 555 -34.23 -30.05 -12.53
N CYS A 556 -35.44 -29.50 -12.34
CA CYS A 556 -35.88 -28.28 -13.03
C CYS A 556 -36.48 -27.27 -12.06
N SER A 557 -35.77 -26.18 -11.82
CA SER A 557 -36.24 -24.98 -11.11
C SER A 557 -35.57 -23.76 -11.70
N LYS A 558 -36.34 -22.72 -12.09
CA LYS A 558 -35.79 -21.40 -12.45
C LYS A 558 -35.09 -20.73 -11.27
N ILE A 559 -35.59 -20.95 -10.05
CA ILE A 559 -35.13 -20.25 -8.85
C ILE A 559 -33.74 -20.75 -8.48
N ILE A 560 -33.59 -22.05 -8.21
CA ILE A 560 -32.29 -22.66 -7.87
C ILE A 560 -31.31 -22.50 -9.03
N TYR A 561 -31.76 -22.64 -10.29
CA TYR A 561 -30.94 -22.35 -11.47
C TYR A 561 -30.35 -20.94 -11.42
N LYS A 562 -31.15 -19.90 -11.12
CA LYS A 562 -30.68 -18.52 -11.12
C LYS A 562 -29.73 -18.23 -9.95
N VAL A 563 -30.00 -18.78 -8.77
CA VAL A 563 -29.11 -18.68 -7.61
C VAL A 563 -27.75 -19.29 -7.96
N LEU A 564 -27.73 -20.52 -8.49
CA LEU A 564 -26.48 -21.17 -8.89
C LEU A 564 -25.77 -20.47 -10.07
N GLU A 565 -26.50 -19.94 -11.06
CA GLU A 565 -25.95 -19.17 -12.19
C GLU A 565 -25.25 -17.89 -11.70
N ARG A 566 -25.85 -17.19 -10.73
CA ARG A 566 -25.36 -15.93 -10.18
C ARG A 566 -24.22 -16.12 -9.17
N GLU A 567 -24.42 -17.02 -8.21
CA GLU A 567 -23.48 -17.23 -7.10
C GLU A 567 -22.27 -18.09 -7.52
N CYS A 568 -22.49 -19.18 -8.27
CA CYS A 568 -21.51 -20.25 -8.51
C CYS A 568 -21.01 -20.36 -9.97
N GLY A 569 -21.58 -19.56 -10.89
CA GLY A 569 -21.25 -19.57 -12.31
C GLY A 569 -21.80 -20.78 -13.08
N ASN A 570 -21.34 -20.95 -14.32
CA ASN A 570 -21.70 -22.10 -15.18
C ASN A 570 -20.51 -22.64 -16.01
N GLY A 571 -19.58 -21.78 -16.45
CA GLY A 571 -18.40 -22.22 -17.21
C GLY A 571 -17.29 -22.75 -16.29
N SER A 572 -16.50 -23.72 -16.74
CA SER A 572 -15.40 -24.32 -15.94
C SER A 572 -14.40 -23.29 -15.39
N HIS A 573 -14.10 -22.24 -16.17
CA HIS A 573 -13.23 -21.13 -15.77
C HIS A 573 -13.95 -20.01 -14.99
N ASP A 574 -15.29 -20.02 -14.98
CA ASP A 574 -16.18 -19.06 -14.29
C ASP A 574 -16.69 -19.62 -12.93
N ARG A 575 -16.44 -20.90 -12.67
CA ARG A 575 -16.71 -21.58 -11.39
C ARG A 575 -16.12 -20.81 -10.21
N ARG A 576 -16.89 -20.73 -9.13
CA ARG A 576 -16.55 -20.05 -7.87
C ARG A 576 -17.45 -20.58 -6.74
N LEU A 577 -17.08 -20.27 -5.51
CA LEU A 577 -17.94 -20.42 -4.34
C LEU A 577 -18.64 -19.09 -4.02
N PRO A 578 -19.89 -19.11 -3.52
CA PRO A 578 -20.52 -17.96 -2.90
C PRO A 578 -19.69 -17.42 -1.74
N GLU A 579 -19.48 -16.11 -1.67
CA GLU A 579 -18.53 -15.51 -0.73
C GLU A 579 -19.03 -15.53 0.72
N TRP A 580 -20.35 -15.42 0.93
CA TRP A 580 -21.00 -15.52 2.23
C TRP A 580 -20.78 -16.87 2.93
N ILE A 581 -20.39 -17.93 2.22
CA ILE A 581 -20.14 -19.24 2.84
C ILE A 581 -18.97 -19.18 3.83
N PHE A 582 -17.99 -18.30 3.64
CA PHE A 582 -16.82 -18.21 4.51
C PHE A 582 -17.10 -17.65 5.91
N SER A 583 -18.30 -17.11 6.17
CA SER A 583 -18.74 -16.76 7.53
C SER A 583 -19.18 -17.97 8.36
N LEU A 584 -19.42 -19.14 7.74
CA LEU A 584 -20.05 -20.31 8.36
C LEU A 584 -19.06 -21.17 9.17
N PRO A 585 -19.52 -21.87 10.23
CA PRO A 585 -18.67 -22.72 11.05
C PRO A 585 -18.12 -23.95 10.33
N LYS A 586 -16.96 -24.40 10.81
CA LYS A 586 -16.19 -25.54 10.30
C LYS A 586 -16.98 -26.84 10.09
N TYR A 587 -18.05 -27.06 10.85
CA TYR A 587 -18.87 -28.27 10.71
C TYR A 587 -19.74 -28.23 9.45
N ARG A 588 -20.20 -27.05 9.04
CA ARG A 588 -20.95 -26.82 7.79
C ARG A 588 -20.05 -26.78 6.58
N LEU A 589 -18.92 -26.06 6.70
CA LEU A 589 -17.88 -26.02 5.67
C LEU A 589 -17.31 -27.41 5.34
N ALA A 590 -17.39 -28.37 6.27
CA ALA A 590 -17.02 -29.76 6.01
C ALA A 590 -17.93 -30.41 4.95
N HIS A 591 -19.25 -30.21 5.01
CA HIS A 591 -20.19 -30.76 4.02
C HIS A 591 -19.94 -30.22 2.60
N LEU A 592 -19.67 -28.91 2.46
CA LEU A 592 -19.24 -28.32 1.18
C LEU A 592 -17.92 -28.92 0.69
N PHE A 593 -16.91 -28.97 1.56
CA PHE A 593 -15.60 -29.50 1.21
C PHE A 593 -15.65 -30.98 0.81
N GLU A 594 -16.45 -31.79 1.51
CA GLU A 594 -16.62 -33.22 1.23
C GLU A 594 -17.38 -33.43 -0.08
N ALA A 595 -18.42 -32.67 -0.40
CA ALA A 595 -19.09 -32.71 -1.70
C ALA A 595 -18.18 -32.25 -2.86
N LEU A 596 -17.34 -31.21 -2.66
CA LEU A 596 -16.34 -30.80 -3.65
C LEU A 596 -15.29 -31.90 -3.90
N MET A 597 -14.81 -32.55 -2.84
CA MET A 597 -13.80 -33.62 -2.89
C MET A 597 -14.34 -34.97 -3.40
N GLN A 598 -15.65 -35.22 -3.30
CA GLN A 598 -16.31 -36.39 -3.91
C GLN A 598 -16.75 -36.12 -5.36
N GLY A 599 -16.90 -34.84 -5.73
CA GLY A 599 -17.07 -34.43 -7.12
C GLY A 599 -15.82 -34.71 -7.96
N ASP A 600 -14.66 -34.17 -7.55
CA ASP A 600 -13.39 -34.44 -8.25
C ASP A 600 -12.99 -35.92 -8.11
N ASP A 601 -12.85 -36.61 -9.24
CA ASP A 601 -12.82 -38.07 -9.35
C ASP A 601 -11.45 -38.70 -8.97
N HIS A 602 -10.83 -38.19 -7.90
CA HIS A 602 -9.45 -38.47 -7.53
C HIS A 602 -9.35 -39.51 -6.40
N ALA A 603 -8.97 -40.74 -6.76
CA ALA A 603 -9.10 -41.98 -5.96
C ALA A 603 -8.35 -42.04 -4.60
N ASN A 604 -7.74 -40.95 -4.12
CA ASN A 604 -7.08 -40.86 -2.82
C ASN A 604 -7.58 -39.72 -1.91
N GLY A 605 -8.46 -38.82 -2.39
CA GLY A 605 -8.99 -37.71 -1.58
C GLY A 605 -7.97 -36.68 -1.08
N GLU A 606 -6.76 -36.63 -1.66
CA GLU A 606 -5.69 -35.67 -1.28
C GLU A 606 -5.42 -34.58 -2.35
N GLN A 607 -6.24 -34.52 -3.40
CA GLN A 607 -6.11 -33.52 -4.45
C GLN A 607 -7.48 -33.01 -4.88
N TYR A 608 -7.56 -31.72 -5.18
CA TYR A 608 -8.69 -31.08 -5.84
C TYR A 608 -8.20 -30.37 -7.11
N THR A 609 -9.00 -30.43 -8.17
CA THR A 609 -8.62 -30.00 -9.53
C THR A 609 -9.66 -29.06 -10.10
N THR A 610 -9.24 -27.89 -10.62
CA THR A 610 -10.16 -26.94 -11.25
C THR A 610 -9.51 -26.13 -12.37
N ALA A 611 -10.33 -25.61 -13.27
CA ALA A 611 -9.93 -24.71 -14.36
C ALA A 611 -10.11 -23.21 -14.02
N SER A 612 -10.65 -22.89 -12.85
CA SER A 612 -10.91 -21.51 -12.41
C SER A 612 -9.88 -21.05 -11.37
N ASP A 613 -9.20 -19.94 -11.65
CA ASP A 613 -8.33 -19.21 -10.70
C ASP A 613 -9.09 -18.83 -9.42
N THR A 614 -10.32 -18.35 -9.56
CA THR A 614 -11.17 -17.91 -8.44
C THR A 614 -11.50 -19.06 -7.51
N LEU A 615 -11.98 -20.18 -8.07
CA LEU A 615 -12.28 -21.38 -7.30
C LEU A 615 -11.01 -22.01 -6.71
N ALA A 616 -9.87 -21.94 -7.40
CA ALA A 616 -8.61 -22.43 -6.86
C ALA A 616 -8.20 -21.65 -5.59
N ARG A 617 -8.28 -20.33 -5.61
CA ARG A 617 -8.01 -19.47 -4.43
C ARG A 617 -9.03 -19.70 -3.31
N GLN A 618 -10.33 -19.74 -3.64
CA GLN A 618 -11.40 -19.98 -2.68
C GLN A 618 -11.32 -21.39 -2.05
N PHE A 619 -10.92 -22.42 -2.80
CA PHE A 619 -10.71 -23.77 -2.27
C PHE A 619 -9.52 -23.84 -1.31
N VAL A 620 -8.41 -23.13 -1.59
CA VAL A 620 -7.32 -22.99 -0.61
C VAL A 620 -7.83 -22.32 0.67
N ARG A 621 -8.62 -21.24 0.57
CA ARG A 621 -9.22 -20.58 1.74
C ARG A 621 -10.20 -21.48 2.50
N LEU A 622 -11.04 -22.26 1.82
CA LEU A 622 -11.96 -23.25 2.42
C LEU A 622 -11.19 -24.31 3.22
N ALA A 623 -10.12 -24.84 2.65
CA ALA A 623 -9.27 -25.80 3.36
C ALA A 623 -8.58 -25.18 4.58
N LYS A 624 -8.19 -23.89 4.53
CA LYS A 624 -7.65 -23.17 5.71
C LYS A 624 -8.70 -23.03 6.82
N HIS A 625 -9.96 -22.69 6.49
CA HIS A 625 -11.05 -22.65 7.46
C HIS A 625 -11.24 -23.99 8.20
N LEU A 626 -11.03 -25.10 7.49
CA LEU A 626 -11.11 -26.46 8.04
C LEU A 626 -9.84 -26.97 8.77
N GLY A 627 -8.84 -26.11 9.00
CA GLY A 627 -7.56 -26.51 9.61
C GLY A 627 -6.74 -27.48 8.74
N ARG A 628 -6.95 -27.46 7.42
CA ARG A 628 -6.21 -28.27 6.44
C ARG A 628 -5.11 -27.45 5.77
N ARG A 629 -4.04 -28.15 5.37
CA ARG A 629 -2.92 -27.63 4.57
C ARG A 629 -3.24 -27.87 3.10
N ALA A 630 -3.97 -26.94 2.47
CA ALA A 630 -4.04 -26.84 1.02
C ALA A 630 -2.90 -25.99 0.46
N TYR A 631 -2.43 -26.32 -0.74
CA TYR A 631 -1.43 -25.57 -1.50
C TYR A 631 -1.48 -25.94 -3.00
N PRO A 632 -1.26 -24.98 -3.92
CA PRO A 632 -1.24 -25.26 -5.35
C PRO A 632 0.04 -26.00 -5.80
N LEU A 633 -0.08 -26.78 -6.87
CA LEU A 633 1.00 -27.37 -7.65
C LEU A 633 1.17 -26.63 -9.00
N CYS A 634 2.17 -27.04 -9.79
CA CYS A 634 2.49 -26.43 -11.08
C CYS A 634 1.28 -26.46 -12.05
N ASN A 635 1.14 -25.39 -12.84
CA ASN A 635 -0.09 -25.06 -13.55
C ASN A 635 0.04 -25.30 -15.07
N ASP A 636 -0.52 -26.41 -15.54
CA ASP A 636 -0.57 -26.78 -16.97
C ASP A 636 -1.86 -26.25 -17.66
N GLY A 637 -2.33 -25.07 -17.25
CA GLY A 637 -3.69 -24.56 -17.56
C GLY A 637 -4.80 -25.18 -16.70
N TRP A 638 -4.43 -25.90 -15.64
CA TRP A 638 -5.33 -26.49 -14.63
C TRP A 638 -4.71 -26.36 -13.25
N HIS A 639 -5.47 -25.83 -12.29
CA HIS A 639 -5.06 -25.70 -10.90
C HIS A 639 -5.24 -27.04 -10.18
N ARG A 640 -4.13 -27.71 -9.89
CA ARG A 640 -4.10 -28.90 -9.01
C ARG A 640 -3.70 -28.46 -7.61
N ILE A 641 -4.59 -28.64 -6.64
CA ILE A 641 -4.38 -28.26 -5.24
C ILE A 641 -4.24 -29.52 -4.41
N LYS A 642 -3.11 -29.72 -3.72
CA LYS A 642 -2.96 -30.83 -2.79
C LYS A 642 -3.43 -30.45 -1.40
N VAL A 643 -4.12 -31.38 -0.75
CA VAL A 643 -4.65 -31.27 0.61
C VAL A 643 -4.17 -32.48 1.42
N ASN A 644 -3.80 -32.28 2.67
CA ASN A 644 -3.45 -33.38 3.57
C ASN A 644 -4.69 -34.14 4.08
N ALA A 645 -4.63 -35.47 4.06
CA ALA A 645 -5.63 -36.32 4.70
C ALA A 645 -5.80 -36.00 6.21
N VAL A 646 -4.68 -35.89 6.95
CA VAL A 646 -4.67 -35.73 8.42
C VAL A 646 -4.67 -34.24 8.83
N ARG A 647 -5.75 -33.80 9.52
CA ARG A 647 -5.91 -32.44 10.09
C ARG A 647 -4.87 -32.14 11.20
N GLY A 648 -4.70 -30.87 11.57
CA GLY A 648 -3.96 -30.47 12.78
C GLY A 648 -2.43 -30.68 12.80
N GLN A 649 -1.83 -31.27 11.76
CA GLN A 649 -0.37 -31.46 11.74
C GLN A 649 0.39 -30.14 11.51
N SER A 650 1.18 -29.71 12.51
CA SER A 650 2.14 -28.61 12.42
C SER A 650 3.00 -28.65 11.15
N PRO A 651 3.06 -27.56 10.34
CA PRO A 651 4.00 -27.43 9.24
C PRO A 651 5.44 -27.51 9.75
N THR A 652 6.29 -28.34 9.11
CA THR A 652 7.70 -28.50 9.47
C THR A 652 8.61 -27.89 8.41
N PHE A 653 9.63 -27.16 8.83
CA PHE A 653 10.78 -26.83 7.99
C PHE A 653 12.11 -27.35 8.56
N LYS A 654 13.06 -27.65 7.67
CA LYS A 654 14.43 -28.15 7.95
C LYS A 654 15.45 -27.09 7.50
N PRO A 655 16.73 -27.16 7.89
CA PRO A 655 17.75 -26.20 7.44
C PRO A 655 17.78 -25.92 5.94
N ARG A 656 17.73 -26.98 5.12
CA ARG A 656 17.65 -26.91 3.64
C ARG A 656 16.42 -26.18 3.05
N HIS A 657 15.45 -25.76 3.88
CA HIS A 657 14.24 -25.04 3.46
C HIS A 657 14.34 -23.53 3.74
N ARG A 658 15.50 -23.05 4.21
CA ARG A 658 15.73 -21.65 4.58
C ARG A 658 16.89 -21.12 3.76
N ARG A 659 16.73 -19.95 3.15
CA ARG A 659 17.75 -19.33 2.31
C ARG A 659 17.88 -17.85 2.64
N LYS A 660 19.11 -17.37 2.86
CA LYS A 660 19.40 -15.94 2.87
C LYS A 660 19.28 -15.44 1.43
N VAL A 661 18.39 -14.50 1.19
CA VAL A 661 18.14 -13.86 -0.11
C VAL A 661 18.49 -12.38 0.05
N ASN A 662 19.38 -11.85 -0.78
CA ASN A 662 19.60 -10.41 -0.81
C ASN A 662 18.35 -9.75 -1.40
N TYR A 663 17.81 -8.74 -0.73
CA TYR A 663 16.57 -8.09 -1.08
C TYR A 663 16.73 -6.58 -1.07
N GLU A 664 16.08 -5.95 -2.04
CA GLU A 664 15.99 -4.50 -2.24
C GLU A 664 14.62 -4.27 -2.86
N GLY A 665 13.81 -3.37 -2.31
CA GLY A 665 12.44 -3.17 -2.78
C GLY A 665 11.47 -2.68 -1.71
N MET A 666 10.18 -2.98 -1.90
CA MET A 666 9.21 -2.62 -0.87
C MET A 666 9.42 -3.42 0.42
N ILE A 667 8.96 -2.91 1.57
CA ILE A 667 8.64 -3.68 2.78
C ILE A 667 7.42 -2.97 3.46
N HIS A 668 6.35 -3.70 3.88
CA HIS A 668 5.16 -3.23 4.62
C HIS A 668 4.94 -3.92 5.99
N CYS A 669 4.72 -3.15 7.05
CA CYS A 669 4.27 -3.65 8.36
C CYS A 669 2.74 -3.67 8.43
N VAL A 670 2.10 -4.73 8.96
CA VAL A 670 0.66 -4.70 9.31
C VAL A 670 0.39 -5.29 10.69
N THR A 671 -0.15 -4.45 11.57
CA THR A 671 -0.25 -4.61 13.04
C THR A 671 -1.64 -5.13 13.42
N VAL A 672 -1.74 -6.26 14.14
CA VAL A 672 -2.99 -7.08 14.19
C VAL A 672 -3.43 -7.38 15.62
N ALA A 673 -4.62 -6.88 16.00
CA ALA A 673 -5.09 -6.80 17.38
C ALA A 673 -4.94 -8.08 18.22
N ASP A 674 -4.70 -7.89 19.51
CA ASP A 674 -4.59 -8.84 20.63
C ASP A 674 -3.56 -9.97 20.52
N ASN A 675 -3.31 -10.53 19.33
CA ASN A 675 -2.44 -11.67 19.12
C ASN A 675 -1.23 -11.43 18.18
N HIS A 676 -1.19 -10.35 17.36
CA HIS A 676 -0.11 -9.85 16.45
C HIS A 676 0.51 -10.87 15.48
N THR A 677 0.22 -12.15 15.61
CA THR A 677 0.30 -13.10 14.51
C THR A 677 -0.68 -12.67 13.41
N VAL A 678 -0.31 -12.86 12.15
CA VAL A 678 -1.25 -12.75 11.02
C VAL A 678 -1.13 -13.95 10.10
N LEU A 679 -2.25 -14.45 9.57
CA LEU A 679 -2.29 -15.59 8.65
C LEU A 679 -1.78 -15.19 7.25
N ALA A 680 -0.46 -15.06 7.16
CA ALA A 680 0.31 -14.54 6.03
C ALA A 680 1.13 -15.61 5.31
N GLY A 681 1.50 -15.36 4.05
CA GLY A 681 2.44 -16.16 3.27
C GLY A 681 2.42 -15.77 1.80
N ARG A 682 3.16 -16.48 0.95
CA ARG A 682 3.24 -16.18 -0.50
C ARG A 682 2.73 -17.35 -1.35
N ASN A 683 2.36 -17.07 -2.60
CA ASN A 683 2.04 -18.09 -3.60
C ASN A 683 0.94 -19.07 -3.11
N GLY A 684 -0.02 -18.58 -2.32
CA GLY A 684 -1.07 -19.40 -1.71
C GLY A 684 -0.66 -20.27 -0.50
N LYS A 685 0.49 -20.02 0.15
CA LYS A 685 1.09 -20.90 1.19
C LYS A 685 1.22 -20.25 2.58
N PHE A 686 0.07 -20.06 3.24
CA PHE A 686 -0.10 -19.26 4.47
C PHE A 686 0.17 -19.95 5.83
N ASN A 687 0.71 -19.20 6.83
CA ASN A 687 0.93 -19.50 8.27
C ASN A 687 1.05 -18.19 9.11
N TRP A 688 1.65 -18.14 10.32
CA TRP A 688 1.49 -17.06 11.34
C TRP A 688 2.77 -16.21 11.73
N CYS A 689 2.75 -14.85 11.76
CA CYS A 689 3.92 -13.94 12.09
C CYS A 689 3.64 -12.39 12.36
N GLY A 690 4.61 -11.49 12.76
CA GLY A 690 4.36 -10.08 13.30
C GLY A 690 5.35 -8.83 13.12
N GLN A 691 5.28 -7.72 13.93
CA GLN A 691 5.39 -6.26 13.50
C GLN A 691 6.40 -5.21 14.15
N SER A 692 6.05 -3.90 14.37
CA SER A 692 6.92 -2.76 14.87
C SER A 692 6.34 -1.30 15.06
N PHE A 693 6.76 -0.56 16.13
CA PHE A 693 7.19 0.87 16.20
C PHE A 693 8.24 1.27 17.30
N TYR A 694 8.05 1.13 18.62
CA TYR A 694 7.53 -0.08 19.26
C TYR A 694 8.29 -1.28 18.60
N GLY A 695 9.58 -1.05 18.31
CA GLY A 695 10.15 -1.28 16.98
C GLY A 695 11.50 -0.60 16.73
N LEU A 696 12.10 0.03 17.73
CA LEU A 696 13.20 -0.62 18.45
C LEU A 696 12.77 -1.97 19.08
N LEU A 697 11.87 -1.90 20.08
CA LEU A 697 11.20 -3.03 20.75
C LEU A 697 10.80 -4.22 19.83
N GLY A 698 10.34 -3.94 18.60
CA GLY A 698 9.91 -4.88 17.56
C GLY A 698 10.86 -5.13 16.38
N PHE A 699 12.06 -4.53 16.33
CA PHE A 699 13.01 -4.64 15.21
C PHE A 699 14.34 -5.25 15.65
N SER A 700 14.49 -6.56 15.62
CA SER A 700 15.66 -7.28 16.14
C SER A 700 16.96 -7.25 15.30
N LEU A 701 17.14 -6.25 14.43
CA LEU A 701 18.50 -5.82 14.05
C LEU A 701 18.99 -4.77 15.04
N ALA A 702 18.07 -4.07 15.74
CA ALA A 702 18.41 -3.34 16.94
C ALA A 702 18.79 -4.31 18.05
N VAL A 703 19.79 -3.91 18.82
CA VAL A 703 20.31 -4.59 20.01
C VAL A 703 19.33 -4.50 21.20
N PHE A 704 18.52 -3.46 21.27
CA PHE A 704 17.69 -3.09 22.43
C PHE A 704 16.20 -3.30 22.20
N ASN A 705 15.82 -4.53 21.84
CA ASN A 705 14.46 -4.90 21.51
C ASN A 705 13.84 -5.83 22.58
N ASP A 706 12.55 -5.64 22.86
CA ASP A 706 11.72 -6.43 23.77
C ASP A 706 10.29 -6.36 23.26
N PHE A 707 9.68 -7.52 23.09
CA PHE A 707 8.45 -7.64 22.33
C PHE A 707 7.18 -7.72 23.17
N GLY A 708 7.27 -8.14 24.44
CA GLY A 708 6.10 -8.21 25.33
C GLY A 708 5.68 -6.81 25.78
N GLU A 709 6.65 -5.96 26.04
CA GLU A 709 6.46 -4.54 26.32
C GLU A 709 5.89 -3.79 25.11
N ALA A 710 6.34 -4.19 23.92
CA ALA A 710 5.80 -3.76 22.63
C ALA A 710 4.27 -4.00 22.49
N ASP A 711 3.74 -5.01 23.19
CA ASP A 711 2.30 -5.33 23.22
C ASP A 711 1.52 -4.55 24.23
N ARG A 712 2.13 -4.37 25.40
CA ARG A 712 1.57 -3.67 26.55
C ARG A 712 1.15 -2.28 26.11
N VAL A 713 2.00 -1.59 25.34
CA VAL A 713 1.73 -0.30 24.69
C VAL A 713 0.43 -0.32 23.90
N THR A 714 0.31 -1.26 22.97
CA THR A 714 -0.80 -1.28 22.02
C THR A 714 -2.11 -1.72 22.68
N ARG A 715 -2.06 -2.61 23.69
CA ARG A 715 -3.18 -2.99 24.59
C ARG A 715 -3.80 -1.81 25.31
N ILE A 716 -2.96 -0.90 25.79
CA ILE A 716 -3.40 0.29 26.51
C ILE A 716 -3.97 1.31 25.52
N GLY A 717 -3.37 1.46 24.32
CA GLY A 717 -3.84 2.37 23.28
C GLY A 717 -5.30 2.18 22.91
N GLN A 718 -5.74 0.94 22.66
CA GLN A 718 -7.15 0.68 22.37
C GLN A 718 -8.09 1.01 23.54
N LYS A 719 -7.64 0.83 24.79
CA LYS A 719 -8.44 1.12 25.99
C LYS A 719 -8.65 2.63 26.16
N LEU A 720 -7.60 3.41 25.91
CA LEU A 720 -7.66 4.88 25.92
C LEU A 720 -8.60 5.40 24.83
N LEU A 721 -8.44 4.92 23.59
CA LEU A 721 -9.23 5.41 22.46
C LEU A 721 -10.73 5.06 22.57
N ARG A 722 -11.07 3.86 23.06
CA ARG A 722 -12.47 3.50 23.40
C ARG A 722 -13.04 4.36 24.54
N ARG A 723 -12.23 4.69 25.55
CA ARG A 723 -12.65 5.55 26.68
C ARG A 723 -12.91 6.99 26.22
N MET A 724 -12.10 7.52 25.30
CA MET A 724 -12.32 8.82 24.67
C MET A 724 -13.60 8.85 23.81
N ILE A 725 -13.90 7.78 23.08
CA ILE A 725 -15.16 7.64 22.31
C ILE A 725 -16.39 7.66 23.24
N GLY A 726 -16.33 6.92 24.35
CA GLY A 726 -17.38 6.95 25.37
C GLY A 726 -17.59 8.36 25.95
N ALA A 727 -16.51 9.02 26.36
CA ALA A 727 -16.55 10.39 26.88
C ALA A 727 -17.16 11.40 25.88
N ILE A 728 -16.81 11.33 24.59
CA ILE A 728 -17.41 12.17 23.55
C ILE A 728 -18.93 11.93 23.46
N GLN A 729 -19.36 10.66 23.48
CA GLN A 729 -20.77 10.28 23.36
C GLN A 729 -21.59 10.65 24.61
N GLU A 730 -21.05 10.43 25.81
CA GLU A 730 -21.68 10.80 27.09
C GLU A 730 -21.82 12.31 27.22
N LYS A 731 -20.87 13.08 26.68
CA LYS A 731 -20.93 14.55 26.57
C LYS A 731 -21.69 15.03 25.32
N GLY A 732 -22.46 14.16 24.65
CA GLY A 732 -23.40 14.53 23.57
C GLY A 732 -22.80 14.70 22.17
N GLY A 733 -21.49 14.51 22.00
CA GLY A 733 -20.82 14.55 20.69
C GLY A 733 -21.11 13.31 19.84
N ARG A 734 -21.36 13.51 18.54
CA ARG A 734 -21.61 12.42 17.59
C ARG A 734 -20.31 12.03 16.89
N VAL A 735 -19.69 10.95 17.35
CA VAL A 735 -18.51 10.36 16.71
C VAL A 735 -18.81 9.95 15.25
N VAL A 736 -17.84 10.19 14.36
CA VAL A 736 -17.92 9.95 12.91
C VAL A 736 -16.88 8.91 12.47
N GLU A 737 -15.63 9.02 12.95
CA GLU A 737 -14.55 8.07 12.63
C GLU A 737 -13.51 8.02 13.77
N ALA A 738 -12.78 6.91 13.90
CA ALA A 738 -11.63 6.77 14.81
C ALA A 738 -10.43 6.20 14.04
N ASP A 739 -9.27 6.87 14.15
CA ASP A 739 -8.07 6.66 13.33
C ASP A 739 -6.82 6.46 14.22
N THR A 740 -6.69 5.28 14.86
CA THR A 740 -5.51 4.73 15.55
C THR A 740 -5.06 5.47 16.83
N ASP A 741 -4.89 6.79 16.79
CA ASP A 741 -4.58 7.69 17.90
C ASP A 741 -5.65 8.77 18.15
N GLY A 742 -6.50 9.09 17.15
CA GLY A 742 -7.56 10.11 17.30
C GLY A 742 -8.99 9.70 16.91
N VAL A 743 -9.94 10.62 17.12
CA VAL A 743 -11.38 10.51 16.87
C VAL A 743 -11.91 11.77 16.19
N LEU A 744 -12.55 11.60 15.03
CA LEU A 744 -13.32 12.63 14.31
C LEU A 744 -14.77 12.58 14.77
N PHE A 745 -15.34 13.73 15.17
CA PHE A 745 -16.70 13.82 15.69
C PHE A 745 -17.38 15.16 15.37
N VAL A 746 -18.70 15.16 15.30
CA VAL A 746 -19.52 16.38 15.32
C VAL A 746 -19.68 16.79 16.80
N PRO A 747 -19.26 18.00 17.21
CA PRO A 747 -19.46 18.48 18.57
C PRO A 747 -20.96 18.70 18.88
N PRO A 748 -21.37 18.58 20.17
CA PRO A 748 -22.74 18.90 20.58
C PRO A 748 -23.06 20.37 20.34
N GLU A 749 -24.35 20.72 20.30
CA GLU A 749 -24.80 22.03 19.78
C GLU A 749 -24.32 23.23 20.61
N ASP A 750 -24.12 23.02 21.92
CA ASP A 750 -23.61 23.97 22.90
C ASP A 750 -22.07 24.10 22.90
N ALA A 751 -21.35 23.16 22.27
CA ALA A 751 -19.90 23.18 22.13
C ALA A 751 -19.42 23.50 20.70
N ARG A 752 -20.23 24.22 19.91
CA ARG A 752 -19.86 24.68 18.55
C ARG A 752 -19.21 26.07 18.57
N GLY A 753 -18.22 26.28 17.72
CA GLY A 753 -17.37 27.48 17.70
C GLY A 753 -15.98 27.20 18.27
N GLU A 754 -14.95 27.89 17.80
CA GLU A 754 -13.54 27.49 17.97
C GLU A 754 -13.13 27.25 19.42
N ASP A 755 -13.33 28.24 20.30
CA ASP A 755 -12.97 28.14 21.72
C ASP A 755 -13.75 27.04 22.45
N ALA A 756 -15.01 26.80 22.05
CA ALA A 756 -15.88 25.78 22.65
C ALA A 756 -15.53 24.37 22.18
N GLU A 757 -15.20 24.20 20.89
CA GLU A 757 -14.71 22.95 20.30
C GLU A 757 -13.34 22.56 20.90
N ILE A 758 -12.46 23.54 21.12
CA ILE A 758 -11.18 23.39 21.80
C ILE A 758 -11.39 23.01 23.27
N ALA A 759 -12.23 23.76 24.00
CA ALA A 759 -12.48 23.51 25.42
C ALA A 759 -13.14 22.14 25.67
N PHE A 760 -14.13 21.75 24.86
CA PHE A 760 -14.75 20.43 24.88
C PHE A 760 -13.70 19.34 24.68
N THR A 761 -12.87 19.47 23.65
CA THR A 761 -11.84 18.48 23.30
C THR A 761 -10.77 18.35 24.39
N GLN A 762 -10.35 19.47 25.00
CA GLN A 762 -9.40 19.45 26.11
C GLN A 762 -10.01 18.82 27.37
N ALA A 763 -11.29 19.09 27.66
CA ALA A 763 -12.04 18.50 28.78
C ALA A 763 -12.34 17.00 28.63
N LEU A 764 -11.97 16.37 27.51
CA LEU A 764 -11.89 14.90 27.38
C LEU A 764 -10.67 14.32 28.11
N THR A 765 -9.67 15.15 28.46
CA THR A 765 -8.50 14.75 29.26
C THR A 765 -8.91 14.31 30.66
N ASP A 766 -9.87 15.01 31.28
CA ASP A 766 -10.37 14.69 32.62
C ASP A 766 -11.08 13.32 32.66
N ASP A 767 -11.58 12.86 31.52
CA ASP A 767 -12.21 11.55 31.39
C ASP A 767 -11.20 10.42 31.13
N LEU A 768 -9.89 10.70 30.97
CA LEU A 768 -8.84 9.70 30.73
C LEU A 768 -7.98 9.42 31.99
N PRO A 769 -7.08 8.42 31.96
CA PRO A 769 -6.11 8.21 33.05
C PRO A 769 -5.10 9.35 33.16
N GLU A 770 -4.59 9.59 34.38
CA GLU A 770 -3.56 10.58 34.66
C GLU A 770 -2.33 10.42 33.73
N GLY A 771 -1.78 11.54 33.28
CA GLY A 771 -0.66 11.59 32.35
C GLY A 771 -0.99 11.36 30.87
N ILE A 772 -2.20 10.89 30.54
CA ILE A 772 -2.72 10.85 29.16
C ILE A 772 -3.49 12.14 28.89
N ARG A 773 -3.19 12.83 27.78
CA ARG A 773 -3.86 14.09 27.39
C ARG A 773 -4.54 13.97 26.04
N VAL A 774 -5.69 14.64 25.90
CA VAL A 774 -6.38 14.83 24.63
C VAL A 774 -5.96 16.18 24.05
N GLY A 775 -5.37 16.14 22.85
CA GLY A 775 -5.08 17.30 22.03
C GLY A 775 -6.22 17.57 21.04
N PHE A 776 -6.47 18.85 20.80
CA PHE A 776 -7.26 19.29 19.66
C PHE A 776 -6.33 19.41 18.44
N ASP A 777 -6.45 18.48 17.49
CA ASP A 777 -5.59 18.42 16.28
C ASP A 777 -6.25 19.11 15.07
N GLY A 778 -7.55 19.43 15.14
CA GLY A 778 -8.15 20.44 14.27
C GLY A 778 -9.67 20.52 14.27
N ARG A 779 -10.17 21.56 13.62
CA ARG A 779 -11.59 21.77 13.27
C ARG A 779 -11.78 21.93 11.78
N TYR A 780 -12.93 21.48 11.29
CA TYR A 780 -13.27 21.40 9.89
C TYR A 780 -14.73 21.82 9.68
N ARG A 781 -14.97 22.69 8.69
CA ARG A 781 -16.30 23.19 8.33
C ARG A 781 -17.23 22.02 7.95
N LYS A 782 -16.70 21.08 7.16
CA LYS A 782 -17.35 19.83 6.77
C LYS A 782 -16.33 18.71 6.53
N MET A 783 -16.80 17.47 6.61
CA MET A 783 -16.10 16.22 6.26
C MET A 783 -16.94 15.44 5.25
N LEU A 784 -16.28 14.86 4.24
CA LEU A 784 -16.84 13.79 3.41
C LEU A 784 -16.25 12.47 3.90
N SER A 785 -17.03 11.78 4.73
CA SER A 785 -16.70 10.46 5.25
C SER A 785 -17.10 9.40 4.21
N TYR A 786 -16.13 8.66 3.64
CA TYR A 786 -16.40 7.69 2.57
C TYR A 786 -16.26 6.23 3.06
N LYS A 787 -15.08 5.87 3.58
CA LYS A 787 -14.76 4.54 4.16
C LYS A 787 -13.71 4.72 5.27
N LYS A 788 -13.47 3.70 6.10
CA LYS A 788 -12.36 3.72 7.09
C LYS A 788 -11.06 4.21 6.43
N LYS A 789 -10.40 5.18 7.05
CA LYS A 789 -9.19 5.90 6.61
C LYS A 789 -9.25 6.57 5.24
N ASN A 790 -10.44 6.68 4.64
CA ASN A 790 -10.68 7.26 3.33
C ASN A 790 -11.75 8.35 3.47
N TYR A 791 -11.31 9.60 3.63
CA TYR A 791 -12.18 10.75 3.90
C TYR A 791 -11.55 12.06 3.38
N ALA A 792 -12.37 13.09 3.20
CA ALA A 792 -11.90 14.44 2.91
C ALA A 792 -12.38 15.44 3.98
N LEU A 793 -11.56 16.43 4.31
CA LEU A 793 -11.80 17.42 5.35
C LEU A 793 -11.64 18.83 4.76
N LEU A 794 -12.66 19.67 4.94
CA LEU A 794 -12.67 21.06 4.49
C LEU A 794 -12.45 21.99 5.69
N GLY A 795 -11.36 22.74 5.69
CA GLY A 795 -11.05 23.71 6.73
C GLY A 795 -11.90 24.99 6.65
N TYR A 796 -11.77 25.84 7.66
CA TYR A 796 -12.37 27.18 7.68
C TYR A 796 -11.56 28.21 6.85
N ASP A 797 -10.33 27.85 6.49
CA ASP A 797 -9.47 28.45 5.47
C ASP A 797 -9.87 28.08 4.03
N ASP A 798 -11.01 27.39 3.87
CA ASP A 798 -11.53 26.82 2.62
C ASP A 798 -10.62 25.73 1.98
N ALA A 799 -9.55 25.31 2.68
CA ALA A 799 -8.59 24.34 2.20
C ALA A 799 -9.11 22.89 2.34
N LEU A 800 -8.96 22.10 1.26
CA LEU A 800 -9.47 20.74 1.17
C LEU A 800 -8.35 19.69 1.31
N LYS A 801 -8.35 18.98 2.44
CA LYS A 801 -7.41 17.91 2.81
C LYS A 801 -8.00 16.53 2.49
N PHE A 802 -7.17 15.57 2.08
CA PHE A 802 -7.58 14.20 1.77
C PHE A 802 -6.81 13.16 2.60
N LYS A 803 -7.50 12.08 2.97
CA LYS A 803 -6.93 10.86 3.56
C LYS A 803 -7.42 9.64 2.75
N GLY A 804 -6.57 8.62 2.67
CA GLY A 804 -6.87 7.36 1.97
C GLY A 804 -6.65 7.38 0.46
N SER A 805 -6.19 6.26 -0.08
CA SER A 805 -5.84 6.11 -1.52
C SER A 805 -7.05 6.01 -2.44
N SER A 806 -8.22 5.63 -1.91
CA SER A 806 -9.41 5.37 -2.73
C SER A 806 -9.99 6.64 -3.36
N LEU A 807 -9.91 7.77 -2.64
CA LEU A 807 -10.31 9.07 -3.15
C LEU A 807 -9.26 9.58 -4.17
N ILE A 808 -8.02 9.83 -3.73
CA ILE A 808 -6.95 10.31 -4.62
C ILE A 808 -5.77 9.32 -4.62
N SER A 809 -5.44 8.78 -5.79
CA SER A 809 -4.28 7.91 -6.02
C SER A 809 -3.42 8.47 -7.14
N ARG A 810 -2.08 8.44 -6.94
CA ARG A 810 -1.05 8.88 -7.90
C ARG A 810 -1.09 8.10 -9.22
N SER A 811 -1.58 6.85 -9.24
CA SER A 811 -1.59 6.00 -10.44
C SER A 811 -2.75 6.29 -11.41
N ASN A 812 -3.65 7.20 -11.05
CA ASN A 812 -4.70 7.72 -11.92
C ASN A 812 -4.21 8.95 -12.71
N GLU A 813 -4.80 9.14 -13.88
CA GLU A 813 -4.64 10.25 -14.82
C GLU A 813 -4.94 11.61 -14.14
N ALA A 814 -4.25 12.68 -14.54
CA ALA A 814 -4.35 13.98 -13.86
C ALA A 814 -5.76 14.58 -13.97
N PHE A 815 -6.44 14.48 -15.12
CA PHE A 815 -7.82 14.93 -15.29
C PHE A 815 -8.76 14.23 -14.30
N GLY A 816 -8.59 12.92 -14.08
CA GLY A 816 -9.39 12.13 -13.15
C GLY A 816 -9.16 12.51 -11.68
N ARG A 817 -7.91 12.86 -11.33
CA ARG A 817 -7.58 13.40 -9.99
C ARG A 817 -8.22 14.79 -9.80
N ARG A 818 -8.13 15.69 -10.79
CA ARG A 818 -8.74 17.03 -10.74
C ARG A 818 -10.28 16.98 -10.70
N PHE A 819 -10.90 16.12 -11.52
CA PHE A 819 -12.34 15.84 -11.47
C PHE A 819 -12.75 15.35 -10.08
N THR A 820 -12.07 14.33 -9.54
CA THR A 820 -12.38 13.81 -8.19
C THR A 820 -12.26 14.91 -7.13
N ARG A 821 -11.24 15.79 -7.22
CA ARG A 821 -11.05 16.90 -6.27
C ARG A 821 -12.15 17.97 -6.36
N ARG A 822 -12.53 18.39 -7.58
CA ARG A 822 -13.65 19.32 -7.82
C ARG A 822 -14.99 18.71 -7.38
N ALA A 823 -15.23 17.44 -7.68
CA ALA A 823 -16.45 16.73 -7.32
C ALA A 823 -16.63 16.59 -5.80
N VAL A 824 -15.57 16.19 -5.07
CA VAL A 824 -15.58 16.18 -3.59
C VAL A 824 -15.83 17.58 -3.03
N ARG A 825 -15.28 18.63 -3.65
CA ARG A 825 -15.54 20.00 -3.21
C ARG A 825 -17.01 20.39 -3.37
N LEU A 826 -17.62 20.09 -4.52
CA LEU A 826 -19.03 20.39 -4.81
C LEU A 826 -19.98 19.60 -3.90
N LEU A 827 -19.67 18.32 -3.62
CA LEU A 827 -20.38 17.54 -2.59
C LEU A 827 -20.31 18.18 -1.20
N LEU A 828 -19.16 18.73 -0.82
CA LEU A 828 -19.00 19.45 0.45
C LEU A 828 -19.72 20.80 0.45
N ASP A 829 -19.84 21.49 -0.67
CA ASP A 829 -20.67 22.69 -0.80
C ASP A 829 -22.18 22.37 -0.98
N GLU A 830 -22.55 21.10 -1.08
CA GLU A 830 -23.90 20.58 -1.39
C GLU A 830 -24.43 21.01 -2.77
N ASP A 831 -23.53 21.40 -3.69
CA ASP A 831 -23.84 21.83 -5.05
C ASP A 831 -23.94 20.63 -6.02
N VAL A 832 -25.12 20.01 -6.03
CA VAL A 832 -25.47 18.90 -6.92
C VAL A 832 -25.57 19.35 -8.40
N ALA A 833 -25.91 20.62 -8.66
CA ALA A 833 -26.02 21.16 -10.02
C ALA A 833 -24.63 21.38 -10.63
N GLY A 834 -23.74 22.07 -9.91
CA GLY A 834 -22.33 22.24 -10.31
C GLY A 834 -21.58 20.92 -10.43
N LEU A 835 -22.01 19.86 -9.73
CA LEU A 835 -21.47 18.51 -9.87
C LEU A 835 -21.85 17.83 -11.20
N HIS A 836 -23.09 18.04 -11.67
CA HIS A 836 -23.53 17.64 -13.01
C HIS A 836 -22.79 18.46 -14.08
N ASP A 837 -22.75 19.78 -13.93
CA ASP A 837 -22.04 20.68 -14.86
C ASP A 837 -20.55 20.35 -14.93
N LEU A 838 -19.90 19.98 -13.82
CA LEU A 838 -18.51 19.48 -13.80
C LEU A 838 -18.33 18.21 -14.63
N TYR A 839 -19.25 17.23 -14.51
CA TYR A 839 -19.18 16.00 -15.28
C TYR A 839 -19.36 16.30 -16.78
N MET A 840 -20.33 17.14 -17.14
CA MET A 840 -20.57 17.55 -18.53
C MET A 840 -19.43 18.40 -19.11
N GLU A 841 -18.86 19.33 -18.33
CA GLU A 841 -17.68 20.10 -18.72
C GLU A 841 -16.49 19.17 -18.99
N THR A 842 -16.23 18.24 -18.07
CA THR A 842 -15.10 17.30 -18.19
C THR A 842 -15.30 16.36 -19.39
N ARG A 843 -16.53 15.89 -19.61
CA ARG A 843 -16.92 15.09 -20.77
C ARG A 843 -16.72 15.85 -22.09
N ALA A 844 -17.26 17.06 -22.20
CA ALA A 844 -17.16 17.88 -23.39
C ALA A 844 -15.72 18.32 -23.70
N ARG A 845 -14.84 18.42 -22.68
CA ARG A 845 -13.40 18.61 -22.89
C ARG A 845 -12.77 17.38 -23.55
N ILE A 846 -13.02 16.18 -23.01
CA ILE A 846 -12.53 14.90 -23.58
C ILE A 846 -13.03 14.70 -25.02
N GLU A 847 -14.31 14.98 -25.29
CA GLU A 847 -14.94 14.84 -26.62
C GLU A 847 -14.44 15.88 -27.65
N ARG A 848 -13.75 16.94 -27.22
CA ARG A 848 -13.16 17.98 -28.08
C ARG A 848 -11.63 17.98 -28.11
N HIS A 849 -10.97 17.01 -27.47
CA HIS A 849 -9.51 16.96 -27.32
C HIS A 849 -8.92 18.20 -26.61
N ASP A 850 -9.70 18.81 -25.72
CA ASP A 850 -9.42 20.07 -25.02
C ASP A 850 -8.64 19.79 -23.71
N TRP A 851 -7.31 19.77 -23.84
CA TRP A 851 -6.35 19.40 -22.80
C TRP A 851 -5.38 20.56 -22.47
N PRO A 852 -5.68 21.39 -21.45
CA PRO A 852 -4.87 22.57 -21.11
C PRO A 852 -3.41 22.28 -20.71
N GLU A 853 -3.10 21.10 -20.16
CA GLU A 853 -1.71 20.67 -19.88
C GLU A 853 -1.19 19.67 -20.95
N GLY A 854 -1.92 19.57 -22.07
CA GLY A 854 -1.69 18.59 -23.13
C GLY A 854 -1.70 17.15 -22.62
N ALA A 855 -0.79 16.32 -23.14
CA ALA A 855 -0.66 14.92 -22.73
C ALA A 855 -0.46 14.70 -21.21
N ARG A 856 -0.05 15.71 -20.43
CA ARG A 856 0.07 15.59 -18.96
C ARG A 856 -1.28 15.36 -18.29
N ASP A 857 -2.38 15.80 -18.92
CA ASP A 857 -3.74 15.64 -18.40
C ASP A 857 -4.22 14.19 -18.35
N PHE A 858 -3.95 13.42 -19.41
CA PHE A 858 -4.52 12.09 -19.65
C PHE A 858 -3.49 10.96 -19.75
N CYS A 859 -2.19 11.27 -19.75
CA CYS A 859 -1.16 10.24 -19.64
C CYS A 859 -1.15 9.57 -18.26
N ARG A 860 -0.58 8.36 -18.22
CA ARG A 860 -0.21 7.64 -17.01
C ARG A 860 1.29 7.51 -16.98
N THR A 861 1.89 7.66 -15.80
CA THR A 861 3.34 7.52 -15.61
C THR A 861 3.65 6.33 -14.71
N GLU A 862 4.30 5.33 -15.27
CA GLU A 862 4.74 4.13 -14.54
C GLU A 862 6.26 4.12 -14.39
N SER A 863 6.78 3.66 -13.25
CA SER A 863 8.21 3.33 -13.10
C SER A 863 8.47 1.88 -13.50
N LEU A 864 9.55 1.64 -14.24
CA LEU A 864 10.05 0.29 -14.51
C LEU A 864 10.53 -0.35 -13.20
N LYS A 865 9.85 -1.40 -12.73
CA LYS A 865 10.16 -2.07 -11.45
C LYS A 865 11.33 -3.06 -11.54
N ASP A 866 11.63 -3.49 -12.76
CA ASP A 866 12.61 -4.53 -13.10
C ASP A 866 13.48 -4.01 -14.26
N THR A 867 14.59 -4.68 -14.56
CA THR A 867 15.34 -4.39 -15.78
C THR A 867 14.56 -4.85 -17.03
N VAL A 868 14.93 -4.34 -18.21
CA VAL A 868 14.28 -4.71 -19.47
C VAL A 868 14.44 -6.20 -19.76
N GLU A 869 15.61 -6.78 -19.45
CA GLU A 869 15.95 -8.18 -19.65
C GLU A 869 15.10 -9.08 -18.76
N GLN A 870 14.93 -8.71 -17.48
CA GLN A 870 14.08 -9.44 -16.54
C GLN A 870 12.61 -9.37 -16.96
N TYR A 871 12.14 -8.21 -17.42
CA TYR A 871 10.80 -8.08 -18.03
C TYR A 871 10.63 -8.98 -19.26
N GLU A 872 11.57 -8.97 -20.21
CA GLU A 872 11.47 -9.80 -21.40
C GLU A 872 11.50 -11.28 -21.05
N GLN A 873 12.36 -11.70 -20.12
CA GLN A 873 12.44 -13.08 -19.66
C GLN A 873 11.14 -13.51 -18.95
N ASP A 874 10.52 -12.66 -18.12
CA ASP A 874 9.26 -12.98 -17.46
C ASP A 874 8.05 -12.98 -18.42
N VAL A 875 8.06 -12.14 -19.47
CA VAL A 875 7.06 -12.19 -20.55
C VAL A 875 7.23 -13.44 -21.42
N GLN A 876 8.46 -13.82 -21.79
CA GLN A 876 8.74 -15.04 -22.56
C GLN A 876 8.35 -16.31 -21.77
N ASN A 877 8.60 -16.33 -20.46
CA ASN A 877 8.20 -17.41 -19.57
C ASN A 877 6.72 -17.34 -19.13
N GLY A 878 5.92 -16.42 -19.67
CA GLY A 878 4.49 -16.29 -19.38
C GLY A 878 4.14 -15.86 -17.94
N LYS A 879 5.11 -15.44 -17.12
CA LYS A 879 4.89 -15.04 -15.72
C LYS A 879 4.15 -13.71 -15.58
N ARG A 880 4.25 -12.84 -16.59
CA ARG A 880 3.59 -11.53 -16.62
C ARG A 880 3.05 -11.18 -18.02
N PRO A 881 1.93 -10.44 -18.13
CA PRO A 881 1.50 -9.88 -19.39
C PRO A 881 2.44 -8.75 -19.87
N ARG A 882 2.38 -8.40 -21.15
CA ARG A 882 3.11 -7.25 -21.70
C ARG A 882 2.55 -5.94 -21.18
N ALA A 883 3.43 -5.04 -20.77
CA ALA A 883 3.10 -3.73 -20.21
C ALA A 883 3.43 -2.60 -21.19
N ALA A 884 2.57 -1.58 -21.26
CA ALA A 884 2.74 -0.46 -22.20
C ALA A 884 4.04 0.31 -21.94
N SER A 885 4.32 0.62 -20.67
CA SER A 885 5.56 1.26 -20.20
C SER A 885 6.83 0.55 -20.71
N TYR A 886 6.93 -0.77 -20.52
CA TYR A 886 8.11 -1.53 -20.92
C TYR A 886 8.23 -1.69 -22.45
N GLU A 887 7.14 -1.91 -23.19
CA GLU A 887 7.22 -1.97 -24.66
C GLU A 887 7.58 -0.61 -25.27
N LEU A 888 7.12 0.51 -24.69
CA LEU A 888 7.54 1.85 -25.08
C LEU A 888 8.99 2.15 -24.72
N ALA A 889 9.45 1.77 -23.51
CA ALA A 889 10.85 1.87 -23.11
C ALA A 889 11.77 1.13 -24.09
N LYS A 890 11.40 -0.09 -24.49
CA LYS A 890 12.11 -0.89 -25.50
C LYS A 890 12.10 -0.28 -26.91
N ARG A 891 10.98 0.33 -27.34
CA ARG A 891 10.92 1.05 -28.63
C ARG A 891 11.85 2.25 -28.62
N HIS A 892 11.82 3.05 -27.55
CA HIS A 892 12.68 4.22 -27.38
C HIS A 892 14.15 3.83 -27.32
N ALA A 893 14.53 2.83 -26.52
CA ALA A 893 15.91 2.34 -26.44
C ALA A 893 16.46 1.85 -27.79
N LYS A 894 15.60 1.27 -28.65
CA LYS A 894 15.95 0.90 -30.03
C LYS A 894 16.00 2.08 -31.01
N ARG A 895 15.42 3.24 -30.66
CA ARG A 895 15.45 4.49 -31.44
C ARG A 895 16.65 5.36 -31.09
N THR A 896 16.95 5.50 -29.79
CA THR A 896 17.96 6.43 -29.26
C THR A 896 19.25 5.76 -28.80
N GLY A 897 19.32 4.43 -28.85
CA GLY A 897 20.46 3.65 -28.33
C GLY A 897 20.57 3.61 -26.80
N GLN A 898 19.78 4.40 -26.06
CA GLN A 898 19.84 4.48 -24.60
C GLN A 898 19.10 3.31 -23.93
N PRO A 899 19.78 2.43 -23.18
CA PRO A 899 19.11 1.31 -22.50
C PRO A 899 18.30 1.82 -21.29
N ALA A 900 17.00 1.56 -21.28
CA ALA A 900 16.12 1.89 -20.16
C ALA A 900 16.43 1.06 -18.91
N ARG A 901 16.45 1.70 -17.75
CA ARG A 901 16.94 1.17 -16.47
C ARG A 901 15.81 0.91 -15.48
N LYS A 902 16.08 0.06 -14.48
CA LYS A 902 15.21 -0.11 -13.30
C LYS A 902 15.06 1.26 -12.61
N GLY A 903 13.81 1.67 -12.35
CA GLY A 903 13.43 2.95 -11.74
C GLY A 903 12.92 4.01 -12.73
N ASP A 904 13.27 3.92 -14.02
CA ASP A 904 12.93 4.92 -15.04
C ASP A 904 11.42 5.13 -15.16
N ARG A 905 10.98 6.39 -15.34
CA ARG A 905 9.57 6.76 -15.47
C ARG A 905 9.16 6.86 -16.94
N ILE A 906 8.18 6.07 -17.35
CA ILE A 906 7.57 6.11 -18.69
C ILE A 906 6.19 6.75 -18.57
N SER A 907 6.06 8.00 -19.02
CA SER A 907 4.77 8.68 -19.22
C SER A 907 4.21 8.32 -20.59
N TYR A 908 3.00 7.76 -20.64
CA TYR A 908 2.37 7.29 -21.86
C TYR A 908 0.84 7.49 -21.86
N TYR A 909 0.24 7.54 -23.04
CA TYR A 909 -1.22 7.60 -23.21
C TYR A 909 -1.71 6.43 -24.08
N LEU A 910 -3.03 6.21 -24.12
CA LEU A 910 -3.65 5.18 -24.97
C LEU A 910 -4.27 5.78 -26.22
N THR A 911 -4.16 5.07 -27.34
CA THR A 911 -4.63 5.48 -28.67
C THR A 911 -5.76 4.57 -29.19
N GLY A 912 -6.33 4.92 -30.34
CA GLY A 912 -7.37 4.13 -31.03
C GLY A 912 -8.80 4.48 -30.63
N GLN A 913 -9.77 3.76 -31.21
CA GLN A 913 -11.19 4.18 -31.27
C GLN A 913 -12.14 3.40 -30.33
N SER A 914 -11.63 2.62 -29.39
CA SER A 914 -12.44 1.74 -28.53
C SER A 914 -12.11 1.89 -27.05
N ALA A 915 -13.15 1.95 -26.21
CA ALA A 915 -13.03 2.00 -24.75
C ALA A 915 -12.37 0.76 -24.12
N ASN A 916 -12.12 -0.30 -24.90
CA ASN A 916 -11.50 -1.55 -24.47
C ASN A 916 -10.33 -1.96 -25.40
N VAL A 917 -9.35 -1.07 -25.59
CA VAL A 917 -8.10 -1.36 -26.34
C VAL A 917 -7.08 -2.20 -25.56
N THR A 918 -6.26 -2.97 -26.28
CA THR A 918 -5.07 -3.62 -25.71
C THR A 918 -3.96 -2.60 -25.49
N ALA A 919 -3.76 -2.17 -24.24
CA ALA A 919 -2.87 -1.05 -23.89
C ALA A 919 -1.47 -1.10 -24.56
N PHE A 920 -0.69 -2.17 -24.39
CA PHE A 920 0.68 -2.26 -24.94
C PHE A 920 0.78 -2.24 -26.48
N ARG A 921 -0.34 -2.36 -27.19
CA ARG A 921 -0.41 -2.22 -28.66
C ARG A 921 -0.85 -0.82 -29.09
N ASN A 922 -1.71 -0.18 -28.31
CA ASN A 922 -2.36 1.09 -28.62
C ASN A 922 -1.89 2.15 -27.61
N CYS A 923 -0.59 2.48 -27.65
CA CYS A 923 0.04 3.43 -26.75
C CYS A 923 1.25 4.12 -27.40
N LYS A 924 1.49 5.36 -26.97
CA LYS A 924 2.59 6.26 -27.33
C LYS A 924 3.13 6.93 -26.05
N ARG A 925 4.39 7.39 -26.02
CA ARG A 925 4.90 8.25 -24.93
C ARG A 925 4.16 9.59 -24.93
N ALA A 926 4.03 10.23 -23.78
CA ALA A 926 3.37 11.53 -23.65
C ALA A 926 4.01 12.65 -24.52
N ALA A 927 5.29 12.53 -24.87
CA ALA A 927 6.00 13.44 -25.78
C ALA A 927 5.79 13.13 -27.28
N GLU A 928 4.99 12.11 -27.64
CA GLU A 928 4.61 11.75 -29.01
C GLU A 928 3.15 12.17 -29.35
N TRP A 929 2.55 13.02 -28.50
CA TRP A 929 1.22 13.61 -28.71
C TRP A 929 1.35 15.00 -29.34
N ASP A 930 0.54 15.26 -30.36
CA ASP A 930 0.48 16.55 -31.05
C ASP A 930 -0.93 17.15 -30.85
N PRO A 931 -1.07 18.35 -30.26
CA PRO A 931 -2.37 19.02 -30.15
C PRO A 931 -2.98 19.42 -31.52
N ALA A 932 -2.22 19.40 -32.61
CA ALA A 932 -2.70 19.64 -33.96
C ALA A 932 -3.20 18.35 -34.68
N ASP A 933 -2.81 17.16 -34.20
CA ASP A 933 -3.27 15.84 -34.71
C ASP A 933 -3.51 14.87 -33.52
N PRO A 934 -4.54 15.12 -32.68
CA PRO A 934 -4.76 14.38 -31.44
C PRO A 934 -5.25 12.94 -31.70
N ASP A 935 -4.44 11.94 -31.33
CA ASP A 935 -4.72 10.51 -31.53
C ASP A 935 -5.03 9.72 -30.24
N GLU A 936 -5.27 10.41 -29.11
CA GLU A 936 -5.62 9.77 -27.85
C GLU A 936 -7.06 9.22 -27.84
N ASN A 937 -7.27 8.15 -27.09
CA ASN A 937 -8.49 7.34 -27.15
C ASN A 937 -9.64 7.97 -26.34
N THR A 938 -10.38 8.90 -26.95
CA THR A 938 -11.57 9.56 -26.41
C THR A 938 -12.51 8.56 -25.71
N ALA A 939 -12.82 7.43 -26.35
CA ALA A 939 -13.74 6.42 -25.82
C ALA A 939 -13.22 5.72 -24.55
N TYR A 940 -11.90 5.54 -24.43
CA TYR A 940 -11.27 5.07 -23.19
C TYR A 940 -11.33 6.13 -22.10
N TYR A 941 -11.01 7.39 -22.41
CA TYR A 941 -10.97 8.45 -21.40
C TYR A 941 -12.37 8.86 -20.89
N LEU A 942 -13.41 8.77 -21.71
CA LEU A 942 -14.80 8.87 -21.26
C LEU A 942 -15.16 7.74 -20.28
N LYS A 943 -14.86 6.49 -20.62
CA LYS A 943 -15.06 5.35 -19.71
C LYS A 943 -14.29 5.53 -18.39
N ARG A 944 -13.09 6.12 -18.42
CA ARG A 944 -12.33 6.47 -17.21
C ARG A 944 -13.04 7.55 -16.39
N LEU A 945 -13.65 8.57 -17.01
CA LEU A 945 -14.48 9.56 -16.30
C LEU A 945 -15.64 8.88 -15.54
N ASP A 946 -16.35 7.94 -16.18
CA ASP A 946 -17.43 7.17 -15.53
C ASP A 946 -16.92 6.27 -14.39
N GLU A 947 -15.67 5.80 -14.45
CA GLU A 947 -15.00 5.07 -13.37
C GLU A 947 -14.60 5.99 -12.20
N PHE A 948 -14.37 7.30 -12.43
CA PHE A 948 -14.19 8.28 -11.36
C PHE A 948 -15.53 8.72 -10.75
N ALA A 949 -16.57 8.93 -11.56
CA ALA A 949 -17.90 9.34 -11.09
C ALA A 949 -18.52 8.31 -10.11
N ARG A 950 -18.41 7.00 -10.41
CA ARG A 950 -18.91 5.91 -9.55
C ARG A 950 -18.29 5.84 -8.14
N LYS A 951 -17.26 6.61 -7.83
CA LYS A 951 -16.81 6.77 -6.42
C LYS A 951 -17.88 7.41 -5.54
N PHE A 952 -18.74 8.25 -6.13
CA PHE A 952 -19.72 9.06 -5.42
C PHE A 952 -21.10 8.40 -5.29
N GLU A 953 -21.29 7.22 -5.88
CA GLU A 953 -22.53 6.44 -5.86
C GLU A 953 -23.09 6.22 -4.43
N VAL A 954 -22.21 6.12 -3.42
CA VAL A 954 -22.59 5.94 -2.01
C VAL A 954 -23.14 7.21 -1.31
N PHE A 955 -23.17 8.36 -1.99
CA PHE A 955 -23.67 9.63 -1.45
C PHE A 955 -25.02 10.06 -2.02
N PHE A 956 -25.58 9.27 -2.94
CA PHE A 956 -26.85 9.49 -3.62
C PHE A 956 -27.71 8.23 -3.56
N ASP A 957 -28.94 8.29 -4.07
CA ASP A 957 -29.66 7.09 -4.47
C ASP A 957 -29.43 6.75 -5.96
N ASP A 958 -29.91 5.58 -6.38
CA ASP A 958 -29.81 5.05 -7.74
C ASP A 958 -30.40 5.95 -8.84
N ALA A 959 -31.32 6.86 -8.50
CA ALA A 959 -31.98 7.78 -9.42
C ALA A 959 -31.22 9.10 -9.49
N ASP A 960 -30.91 9.70 -8.34
CA ASP A 960 -30.16 10.96 -8.24
C ASP A 960 -28.74 10.80 -8.80
N PHE A 961 -28.05 9.69 -8.51
CA PHE A 961 -26.72 9.42 -9.08
C PHE A 961 -26.75 9.42 -10.63
N ARG A 962 -27.80 8.85 -11.22
CA ARG A 962 -27.96 8.82 -12.69
C ARG A 962 -28.34 10.18 -13.24
N LEU A 963 -29.17 10.96 -12.54
CA LEU A 963 -29.52 12.32 -12.94
C LEU A 963 -28.28 13.23 -12.95
N VAL A 964 -27.37 13.07 -11.97
CA VAL A 964 -26.10 13.81 -11.92
C VAL A 964 -25.09 13.33 -12.95
N PHE A 965 -24.94 12.02 -13.18
CA PHE A 965 -23.86 11.43 -13.98
C PHE A 965 -24.31 10.66 -15.24
N SER A 966 -25.37 11.11 -15.94
CA SER A 966 -25.73 10.62 -17.27
C SER A 966 -25.97 11.75 -18.28
N SER A 967 -25.65 11.44 -19.55
CA SER A 967 -25.66 12.32 -20.73
C SER A 967 -26.92 12.18 -21.57
#